data_AF-A0A954W222-F1
#
_entry.id   AF-A0A954W222-F1
#
_cell.length_a   1.000
_cell.length_b   1.000
_cell.length_c   1.000
_cell.angle_alpha   90.00
_cell.angle_beta   90.00
_cell.angle_gamma   90.00
#
_symmetry.space_group_name_H-M   'P 1'
#
loop_
_entity.id
_entity.type
_entity.pdbx_description
1 polymer ?
#
loop_
_entity_poly.entity_id
_entity_poly.type
_entity_poly.pdbx_seq_one_letter_code
_entity_poly.pdbx_strand_id
1 'polypeptide(L)'
;MTRLFRPLPLLAVAIALSIGWGIRGNYGHETGAMFPGALAALAACLVSGRRDWIERYPYFGLWGMLGWAFGGSISYMILIGYTHSGHSSTQLYGYASLFLVGFLWAAFGGGATAIPASADERQLRDFTTALVPPIIGWFILYWGLDPFSAIVQSWVESDGMPSPDHRQELALYWLDSDWVEVTTVLGSIVLAAVIRNGWQRAYRLPTYMAVSAAGVFLIGWAIALTTGFESIYAALVQHQGLYEDRFRPDELAVTNWPPLFLHFADSQQWFYSADRLFLLAGAALGLLLYFVVEYKPNDALKLFFYMAVGWFVGFLLLPVIGSLFLANWGGLRMTPPRGDNWAGILGAYVAATIYLLRTQYKAIVMASLICGAIGGIGFSGAAFLESSLESLGNPNASLEPAFQAEWTAWQEALWQPDHWNGGQKMQVPHFASPSDEHAAWAAWHRQNWHSVLEQSYGFINGIGVAVALGLLATRVPERYDLDDRLGWQHLFCFLMFLPILIAVNMIKNLRAWTGSGSMPAKMAVPFIEYELSLTTWFYLCLAAMVLGLGALAWIHAKWRIRFFTVEKMIAGQRCLLILLWVFIVGNFARAIPGFNAGRLITEGTVYLNAILLSVLVLVLSADSWPIPAEEHRKPIRLATAFAFLVACAVCVPWAQWKATRSIYGDAHTGKRGINIRWGPNADWKRAPLLKGNPHR
;
A
#
# COMPACT_ATOMS: atom_id res chain seq x y z
N MET A 1 -24.78 11.91 -20.15
CA MET A 1 -23.47 11.35 -19.74
C MET A 1 -22.66 12.45 -19.05
N THR A 2 -21.77 12.11 -18.10
CA THR A 2 -20.94 13.10 -17.39
C THR A 2 -19.74 13.52 -18.21
N ARG A 3 -19.17 14.68 -17.88
CA ARG A 3 -17.97 15.20 -18.55
C ARG A 3 -16.77 14.26 -18.44
N LEU A 4 -16.61 13.57 -17.30
CA LEU A 4 -15.53 12.60 -17.07
C LEU A 4 -15.55 11.37 -17.99
N PHE A 5 -16.68 11.08 -18.66
CA PHE A 5 -16.74 10.02 -19.67
C PHE A 5 -16.35 10.50 -21.08
N ARG A 6 -16.11 11.80 -21.27
CA ARG A 6 -15.57 12.29 -22.53
C ARG A 6 -14.10 11.87 -22.66
N PRO A 7 -13.59 11.59 -23.88
CA PRO A 7 -12.25 11.07 -24.08
C PRO A 7 -11.13 11.92 -23.46
N LEU A 8 -11.18 13.24 -23.62
CA LEU A 8 -10.10 14.13 -23.15
C LEU A 8 -10.05 14.27 -21.61
N PRO A 9 -11.17 14.50 -20.88
CA PRO A 9 -11.18 14.44 -19.42
C PRO A 9 -10.73 13.08 -18.85
N LEU A 10 -11.20 11.99 -19.45
CA LEU A 10 -10.80 10.63 -19.05
C LEU A 10 -9.28 10.43 -19.22
N LEU A 11 -8.74 10.88 -20.36
CA LEU A 11 -7.32 10.84 -20.65
C LEU A 11 -6.50 11.66 -19.65
N ALA A 12 -6.97 12.85 -19.26
CA ALA A 12 -6.28 13.70 -18.29
C ALA A 12 -6.09 12.98 -16.94
N VAL A 13 -7.13 12.31 -16.43
CA VAL A 13 -7.04 11.56 -15.16
C VAL A 13 -6.17 10.31 -15.33
N ALA A 14 -6.30 9.59 -16.45
CA ALA A 14 -5.49 8.42 -16.76
C ALA A 14 -3.98 8.76 -16.79
N ILE A 15 -3.61 9.82 -17.49
CA ILE A 15 -2.22 10.27 -17.59
C ILE A 15 -1.70 10.81 -16.25
N ALA A 16 -2.52 11.55 -15.49
CA ALA A 16 -2.13 12.02 -14.16
C ALA A 16 -1.67 10.87 -13.25
N LEU A 17 -2.45 9.80 -13.19
CA LEU A 17 -2.09 8.66 -12.36
C LEU A 17 -0.92 7.87 -12.98
N SER A 18 -0.87 7.71 -14.31
CA SER A 18 0.26 7.08 -15.03
C SER A 18 1.61 7.74 -14.74
N ILE A 19 1.69 9.07 -14.81
CA ILE A 19 2.90 9.85 -14.49
C ILE A 19 3.37 9.54 -13.07
N GLY A 20 2.46 9.70 -12.10
CA GLY A 20 2.82 9.49 -10.71
C GLY A 20 3.22 8.06 -10.40
N TRP A 21 2.59 7.08 -11.05
CA TRP A 21 2.95 5.68 -10.90
C TRP A 21 4.30 5.35 -11.52
N GLY A 22 4.63 5.94 -12.67
CA GLY A 22 5.92 5.75 -13.34
C GLY A 22 7.12 6.28 -12.55
N ILE A 23 6.92 7.25 -11.66
CA ILE A 23 8.00 7.79 -10.81
C ILE A 23 7.97 7.26 -9.38
N ARG A 24 6.86 6.64 -8.93
CA ARG A 24 6.67 6.24 -7.52
C ARG A 24 7.82 5.35 -7.02
N GLY A 25 8.33 4.45 -7.87
CA GLY A 25 9.36 3.48 -7.52
C GLY A 25 10.66 4.16 -7.08
N ASN A 26 10.95 5.34 -7.61
CA ASN A 26 12.09 6.14 -7.17
C ASN A 26 11.86 6.67 -5.75
N TYR A 27 10.64 7.05 -5.41
CA TYR A 27 10.29 7.65 -4.13
C TYR A 27 9.73 6.68 -3.10
N GLY A 28 9.84 5.37 -3.30
CA GLY A 28 9.45 4.33 -2.32
C GLY A 28 7.96 4.00 -2.31
N HIS A 29 7.60 2.89 -1.67
CA HIS A 29 6.32 2.23 -1.94
C HIS A 29 5.07 3.03 -1.50
N GLU A 30 4.95 3.38 -0.22
CA GLU A 30 3.75 4.08 0.30
C GLU A 30 3.77 5.58 0.01
N THR A 31 4.85 6.27 0.41
CA THR A 31 5.02 7.71 0.24
C THR A 31 5.14 8.10 -1.24
N GLY A 32 5.73 7.24 -2.08
CA GLY A 32 5.74 7.44 -3.53
C GLY A 32 4.38 7.23 -4.18
N ALA A 33 3.49 6.40 -3.61
CA ALA A 33 2.12 6.23 -4.09
C ALA A 33 1.18 7.38 -3.68
N MET A 34 1.58 8.24 -2.73
CA MET A 34 0.81 9.44 -2.38
C MET A 34 0.73 10.46 -3.54
N PHE A 35 1.84 10.67 -4.26
CA PHE A 35 1.89 11.61 -5.39
C PHE A 35 0.89 11.29 -6.53
N PRO A 36 0.86 10.07 -7.11
CA PRO A 36 -0.12 9.73 -8.14
C PRO A 36 -1.56 9.89 -7.63
N GLY A 37 -1.82 9.52 -6.38
CA GLY A 37 -3.15 9.67 -5.78
C GLY A 37 -3.61 11.12 -5.69
N ALA A 38 -2.74 12.01 -5.20
CA ALA A 38 -3.01 13.44 -5.16
C ALA A 38 -3.23 14.01 -6.56
N LEU A 39 -2.35 13.68 -7.50
CA LEU A 39 -2.36 14.22 -8.86
C LEU A 39 -3.63 13.78 -9.63
N ALA A 40 -4.00 12.50 -9.54
CA ALA A 40 -5.20 11.98 -10.19
C ALA A 40 -6.50 12.50 -9.57
N ALA A 41 -6.56 12.63 -8.24
CA ALA A 41 -7.73 13.18 -7.57
C ALA A 41 -7.94 14.67 -7.91
N LEU A 42 -6.86 15.46 -7.97
CA LEU A 42 -6.91 16.85 -8.42
C LEU A 42 -7.32 16.94 -9.90
N ALA A 43 -6.72 16.14 -10.78
CA ALA A 43 -7.07 16.12 -12.20
C ALA A 43 -8.56 15.81 -12.39
N ALA A 44 -9.06 14.75 -11.75
CA ALA A 44 -10.46 14.35 -11.85
C ALA A 44 -11.41 15.42 -11.30
N CYS A 45 -11.04 16.06 -10.18
CA CYS A 45 -11.77 17.19 -9.62
C CYS A 45 -11.88 18.36 -10.63
N LEU A 46 -10.75 18.80 -11.20
CA LEU A 46 -10.69 19.95 -12.11
C LEU A 46 -11.41 19.74 -13.44
N VAL A 47 -11.31 18.54 -14.02
CA VAL A 47 -11.94 18.22 -15.32
C VAL A 47 -13.37 17.68 -15.21
N SER A 48 -13.92 17.58 -13.99
CA SER A 48 -15.25 17.01 -13.74
C SER A 48 -16.39 17.89 -14.23
N GLY A 49 -16.20 19.22 -14.25
CA GLY A 49 -17.28 20.20 -14.42
C GLY A 49 -18.18 20.36 -13.19
N ARG A 50 -17.80 19.83 -12.02
CA ARG A 50 -18.52 19.96 -10.74
C ARG A 50 -17.90 21.10 -9.91
N ARG A 51 -18.58 22.26 -9.85
CA ARG A 51 -18.06 23.43 -9.10
C ARG A 51 -17.92 23.16 -7.61
N ASP A 52 -18.88 22.44 -7.03
CA ASP A 52 -18.83 21.99 -5.64
C ASP A 52 -17.61 21.10 -5.33
N TRP A 53 -17.12 20.33 -6.31
CA TRP A 53 -15.89 19.54 -6.15
C TRP A 53 -14.64 20.40 -6.24
N ILE A 54 -14.63 21.37 -7.17
CA ILE A 54 -13.51 22.31 -7.37
C ILE A 54 -13.27 23.14 -6.10
N GLU A 55 -14.33 23.56 -5.41
CA GLU A 55 -14.22 24.25 -4.12
C GLU A 55 -13.53 23.40 -3.04
N ARG A 56 -13.60 22.06 -3.19
CA ARG A 56 -13.03 21.08 -2.27
C ARG A 56 -11.67 20.53 -2.73
N TYR A 57 -11.00 21.16 -3.71
CA TYR A 57 -9.74 20.65 -4.26
C TYR A 57 -8.68 20.24 -3.20
N PRO A 58 -8.51 20.92 -2.04
CA PRO A 58 -7.53 20.49 -1.05
C PRO A 58 -7.87 19.14 -0.44
N TYR A 59 -9.16 18.86 -0.23
CA TYR A 59 -9.62 17.57 0.26
C TYR A 59 -9.42 16.47 -0.79
N PHE A 60 -9.63 16.75 -2.08
CA PHE A 60 -9.30 15.80 -3.15
C PHE A 60 -7.81 15.47 -3.13
N GLY A 61 -6.94 16.47 -2.98
CA GLY A 61 -5.50 16.28 -2.83
C GLY A 61 -5.16 15.37 -1.64
N LEU A 62 -5.65 15.69 -0.44
CA LEU A 62 -5.39 14.93 0.79
C LEU A 62 -5.92 13.49 0.71
N TRP A 63 -7.20 13.32 0.42
CA TRP A 63 -7.80 11.98 0.44
C TRP A 63 -7.34 11.13 -0.74
N GLY A 64 -7.05 11.75 -1.89
CA GLY A 64 -6.36 11.10 -3.00
C GLY A 64 -4.99 10.58 -2.58
N MET A 65 -4.15 11.43 -1.98
CA MET A 65 -2.80 10.99 -1.59
C MET A 65 -2.83 9.84 -0.57
N LEU A 66 -3.69 9.94 0.44
CA LEU A 66 -3.74 8.94 1.51
C LEU A 66 -4.32 7.61 1.03
N GLY A 67 -5.42 7.63 0.26
CA GLY A 67 -6.03 6.40 -0.24
C GLY A 67 -5.09 5.56 -1.10
N TRP A 68 -4.29 6.21 -1.94
CA TRP A 68 -3.33 5.51 -2.79
C TRP A 68 -2.06 5.10 -2.04
N ALA A 69 -1.72 5.74 -0.92
CA ALA A 69 -0.62 5.32 -0.05
C ALA A 69 -0.87 3.95 0.60
N PHE A 70 -2.12 3.67 0.99
CA PHE A 70 -2.50 2.46 1.76
C PHE A 70 -2.11 1.13 1.09
N GLY A 71 -2.11 1.06 -0.25
CA GLY A 71 -1.69 -0.17 -0.94
C GLY A 71 -0.16 -0.32 -1.08
N GLY A 72 0.61 0.68 -0.68
CA GLY A 72 2.06 0.71 -0.85
C GLY A 72 2.83 -0.31 -0.02
N SER A 73 2.29 -0.77 1.11
CA SER A 73 2.96 -1.77 1.96
C SER A 73 2.69 -3.22 1.55
N ILE A 74 1.92 -3.47 0.49
CA ILE A 74 1.71 -4.83 -0.02
C ILE A 74 2.91 -5.25 -0.87
N SER A 75 3.53 -6.39 -0.54
CA SER A 75 4.53 -7.02 -1.40
C SER A 75 3.88 -7.70 -2.60
N TYR A 76 4.42 -7.49 -3.81
CA TYR A 76 3.85 -8.07 -5.03
C TYR A 76 4.88 -8.52 -6.07
N MET A 77 6.18 -8.25 -5.89
CA MET A 77 7.21 -8.63 -6.87
C MET A 77 7.26 -10.14 -7.13
N ILE A 78 7.12 -10.96 -6.08
CA ILE A 78 7.08 -12.41 -6.21
C ILE A 78 5.80 -12.90 -6.93
N LEU A 79 4.70 -12.15 -6.80
CA LEU A 79 3.44 -12.47 -7.49
C LEU A 79 3.54 -12.25 -8.99
N ILE A 80 4.27 -11.20 -9.40
CA ILE A 80 4.66 -11.06 -10.81
C ILE A 80 5.54 -12.26 -11.19
N GLY A 81 6.56 -12.61 -10.41
CA GLY A 81 7.34 -13.83 -10.64
C GLY A 81 6.49 -15.09 -10.85
N TYR A 82 5.41 -15.25 -10.08
CA TYR A 82 4.47 -16.37 -10.24
C TYR A 82 3.71 -16.32 -11.58
N THR A 83 3.34 -15.15 -12.12
CA THR A 83 2.69 -15.08 -13.45
C THR A 83 3.59 -15.52 -14.59
N HIS A 84 4.90 -15.39 -14.39
CA HIS A 84 5.92 -15.84 -15.34
C HIS A 84 6.22 -17.34 -15.24
N SER A 85 5.79 -17.99 -14.16
CA SER A 85 6.08 -19.39 -13.86
C SER A 85 5.47 -20.34 -14.90
N GLY A 86 6.26 -21.34 -15.29
CA GLY A 86 5.76 -22.48 -16.08
C GLY A 86 4.84 -23.43 -15.30
N HIS A 87 4.81 -23.33 -13.96
CA HIS A 87 3.99 -24.20 -13.12
C HIS A 87 2.54 -23.71 -13.08
N SER A 88 1.62 -24.48 -13.67
CA SER A 88 0.25 -24.06 -13.97
C SER A 88 -0.52 -23.47 -12.77
N SER A 89 -0.53 -24.15 -11.62
CA SER A 89 -1.25 -23.66 -10.44
C SER A 89 -0.56 -22.47 -9.76
N THR A 90 0.77 -22.35 -9.89
CA THR A 90 1.50 -21.14 -9.48
C THR A 90 1.11 -19.96 -10.35
N GLN A 91 1.02 -20.16 -11.67
CA GLN A 91 0.70 -19.09 -12.61
C GLN A 91 -0.72 -18.54 -12.42
N LEU A 92 -1.71 -19.43 -12.30
CA LEU A 92 -3.08 -19.02 -11.98
C LEU A 92 -3.15 -18.29 -10.62
N TYR A 93 -2.43 -18.79 -9.62
CA TYR A 93 -2.33 -18.15 -8.31
C TYR A 93 -1.69 -16.76 -8.39
N GLY A 94 -0.64 -16.60 -9.21
CA GLY A 94 0.01 -15.32 -9.48
C GLY A 94 -0.97 -14.29 -10.04
N TYR A 95 -1.71 -14.65 -11.09
CA TYR A 95 -2.70 -13.74 -11.69
C TYR A 95 -3.85 -13.40 -10.71
N ALA A 96 -4.36 -14.39 -9.98
CA ALA A 96 -5.43 -14.18 -9.00
C ALA A 96 -4.97 -13.29 -7.83
N SER A 97 -3.75 -13.51 -7.35
CA SER A 97 -3.15 -12.71 -6.27
C SER A 97 -2.86 -11.29 -6.72
N LEU A 98 -2.31 -11.09 -7.93
CA LEU A 98 -2.13 -9.75 -8.49
C LEU A 98 -3.44 -9.02 -8.72
N PHE A 99 -4.50 -9.73 -9.13
CA PHE A 99 -5.83 -9.15 -9.20
C PHE A 99 -6.29 -8.66 -7.81
N LEU A 100 -6.15 -9.48 -6.77
CA LEU A 100 -6.52 -9.11 -5.41
C LEU A 100 -5.70 -7.93 -4.88
N VAL A 101 -4.39 -7.92 -5.09
CA VAL A 101 -3.52 -6.80 -4.69
C VAL A 101 -3.90 -5.52 -5.44
N GLY A 102 -4.12 -5.61 -6.76
CA GLY A 102 -4.58 -4.48 -7.56
C GLY A 102 -5.95 -3.97 -7.13
N PHE A 103 -6.84 -4.88 -6.75
CA PHE A 103 -8.12 -4.55 -6.16
C PHE A 103 -7.98 -3.77 -4.86
N LEU A 104 -7.24 -4.30 -3.87
CA LEU A 104 -7.08 -3.65 -2.57
C LEU A 104 -6.48 -2.25 -2.72
N TRP A 105 -5.47 -2.11 -3.56
CA TRP A 105 -4.80 -0.83 -3.79
C TRP A 105 -5.76 0.21 -4.39
N ALA A 106 -6.40 -0.11 -5.51
CA ALA A 106 -7.28 0.83 -6.19
C ALA A 106 -8.61 1.03 -5.45
N ALA A 107 -9.06 0.06 -4.65
CA ALA A 107 -10.26 0.17 -3.84
C ALA A 107 -10.10 1.22 -2.73
N PHE A 108 -8.96 1.25 -2.03
CA PHE A 108 -8.65 2.33 -1.08
C PHE A 108 -8.43 3.67 -1.79
N GLY A 109 -7.67 3.66 -2.89
CA GLY A 109 -7.42 4.86 -3.69
C GLY A 109 -8.71 5.53 -4.15
N GLY A 110 -9.55 4.79 -4.87
CA GLY A 110 -10.84 5.29 -5.37
C GLY A 110 -11.85 5.62 -4.28
N GLY A 111 -11.92 4.81 -3.22
CA GLY A 111 -12.80 5.06 -2.07
C GLY A 111 -12.45 6.37 -1.36
N ALA A 112 -11.18 6.58 -1.04
CA ALA A 112 -10.75 7.81 -0.39
C ALA A 112 -10.94 9.03 -1.30
N THR A 113 -10.58 8.95 -2.59
CA THR A 113 -10.85 10.03 -3.55
C THR A 113 -12.34 10.39 -3.65
N ALA A 114 -13.24 9.43 -3.42
CA ALA A 114 -14.69 9.66 -3.43
C ALA A 114 -15.25 10.30 -2.16
N ILE A 115 -14.49 10.37 -1.05
CA ILE A 115 -14.91 11.03 0.20
C ILE A 115 -15.30 12.50 -0.05
N PRO A 116 -14.41 13.38 -0.55
CA PRO A 116 -14.76 14.79 -0.80
C PRO A 116 -15.85 14.98 -1.87
N ALA A 117 -15.97 14.03 -2.81
CA ALA A 117 -17.00 14.03 -3.83
C ALA A 117 -18.40 13.71 -3.28
N SER A 118 -18.49 12.96 -2.17
CA SER A 118 -19.74 12.35 -1.70
C SER A 118 -20.24 12.88 -0.35
N ALA A 119 -19.34 13.27 0.57
CA ALA A 119 -19.69 13.72 1.92
C ALA A 119 -20.28 15.14 1.95
N ASP A 120 -21.16 15.46 2.91
CA ASP A 120 -21.44 16.89 3.22
C ASP A 120 -20.24 17.54 3.90
N GLU A 121 -20.32 18.86 4.02
CA GLU A 121 -19.35 19.66 4.76
C GLU A 121 -19.11 19.14 6.18
N ARG A 122 -20.16 18.85 6.95
CA ARG A 122 -20.01 18.38 8.33
C ARG A 122 -19.25 17.06 8.37
N GLN A 123 -19.68 16.08 7.58
CA GLN A 123 -19.04 14.78 7.46
C GLN A 123 -17.58 14.91 7.00
N LEU A 124 -17.31 15.75 6.01
CA LEU A 124 -15.96 15.97 5.50
C LEU A 124 -15.04 16.60 6.55
N ARG A 125 -15.55 17.58 7.31
CA ARG A 125 -14.85 18.18 8.46
C ARG A 125 -14.63 17.15 9.57
N ASP A 126 -15.61 16.31 9.86
CA ASP A 126 -15.53 15.27 10.89
C ASP A 126 -14.47 14.21 10.51
N PHE A 127 -14.48 13.71 9.26
CA PHE A 127 -13.46 12.78 8.77
C PHE A 127 -12.06 13.39 8.79
N THR A 128 -11.92 14.64 8.34
CA THR A 128 -10.62 15.33 8.33
C THR A 128 -10.10 15.57 9.74
N THR A 129 -10.99 15.88 10.70
CA THR A 129 -10.63 16.04 12.11
C THR A 129 -10.23 14.70 12.73
N ALA A 130 -10.97 13.63 12.44
CA ALA A 130 -10.69 12.29 12.94
C ALA A 130 -9.39 11.68 12.37
N LEU A 131 -8.88 12.21 11.26
CA LEU A 131 -7.62 11.80 10.65
C LEU A 131 -6.38 12.37 11.37
N VAL A 132 -6.53 13.47 12.12
CA VAL A 132 -5.41 14.16 12.79
C VAL A 132 -4.70 13.25 13.81
N PRO A 133 -5.38 12.53 14.72
CA PRO A 133 -4.70 11.67 15.69
C PRO A 133 -3.86 10.55 15.05
N PRO A 134 -4.37 9.77 14.06
CA PRO A 134 -3.55 8.82 13.31
C PRO A 134 -2.27 9.43 12.72
N ILE A 135 -2.36 10.62 12.12
CA ILE A 135 -1.19 11.31 11.54
C ILE A 135 -0.18 11.71 12.61
N ILE A 136 -0.65 12.21 13.76
CA ILE A 136 0.22 12.55 14.90
C ILE A 136 0.89 11.29 15.44
N GLY A 137 0.14 10.20 15.62
CA GLY A 137 0.68 8.92 16.08
C GLY A 137 1.76 8.40 15.13
N TRP A 138 1.49 8.41 13.83
CA TRP A 138 2.47 8.02 12.80
C TRP A 138 3.71 8.92 12.81
N PHE A 139 3.54 10.24 12.97
CA PHE A 139 4.67 11.17 13.07
C PHE A 139 5.53 10.89 14.31
N ILE A 140 4.92 10.64 15.47
CA ILE A 140 5.65 10.26 16.69
C ILE A 140 6.41 8.96 16.47
N LEU A 141 5.77 7.96 15.84
CA LEU A 141 6.40 6.69 15.52
C LEU A 141 7.61 6.88 14.61
N TYR A 142 7.49 7.69 13.56
CA TYR A 142 8.59 7.94 12.61
C TYR A 142 9.89 8.41 13.29
N TRP A 143 9.79 9.22 14.35
CA TRP A 143 10.96 9.67 15.11
C TRP A 143 11.32 8.77 16.30
N GLY A 144 10.38 7.96 16.79
CA GLY A 144 10.52 7.12 17.98
C GLY A 144 10.78 5.64 17.70
N LEU A 145 10.64 5.17 16.45
CA LEU A 145 10.66 3.74 16.12
C LEU A 145 12.00 3.08 16.44
N ASP A 146 13.12 3.69 16.04
CA ASP A 146 14.45 3.15 16.29
C ASP A 146 14.77 2.99 17.79
N PRO A 147 14.64 4.04 18.64
CA PRO A 147 14.89 3.89 20.08
C PRO A 147 13.87 2.95 20.74
N PHE A 148 12.61 2.96 20.32
CA PHE A 148 11.61 2.01 20.82
C PHE A 148 11.98 0.57 20.48
N SER A 149 12.39 0.32 19.23
CA SER A 149 12.80 -1.01 18.77
C SER A 149 14.04 -1.50 19.51
N ALA A 150 15.01 -0.62 19.78
CA ALA A 150 16.20 -0.97 20.58
C ALA A 150 15.85 -1.34 22.02
N ILE A 151 14.90 -0.64 22.66
CA ILE A 151 14.41 -0.98 24.00
C ILE A 151 13.75 -2.36 23.98
N VAL A 152 12.86 -2.61 23.02
CA VAL A 152 12.17 -3.90 22.91
C VAL A 152 13.15 -5.03 22.57
N GLN A 153 14.13 -4.79 21.70
CA GLN A 153 15.17 -5.75 21.36
C GLN A 153 15.96 -6.18 22.60
N SER A 154 16.29 -5.23 23.48
CA SER A 154 17.02 -5.52 24.74
C SER A 154 16.28 -6.46 25.70
N TRP A 155 14.97 -6.66 25.50
CA TRP A 155 14.20 -7.65 26.26
C TRP A 155 14.31 -9.05 25.67
N VAL A 156 14.50 -9.18 24.36
CA VAL A 156 14.44 -10.47 23.64
C VAL A 156 15.83 -11.05 23.36
N GLU A 157 16.81 -10.19 23.02
CA GLU A 157 18.16 -10.61 22.64
C GLU A 157 19.25 -9.91 23.48
N SER A 158 20.32 -10.64 23.79
CA SER A 158 21.51 -10.10 24.48
C SER A 158 22.54 -9.44 23.56
N ASP A 159 22.46 -9.69 22.24
CA ASP A 159 23.56 -9.45 21.30
C ASP A 159 23.42 -8.13 20.49
N GLY A 160 22.46 -7.27 20.87
CA GLY A 160 22.30 -5.93 20.31
C GLY A 160 21.26 -5.81 19.20
N MET A 161 21.29 -4.71 18.44
CA MET A 161 20.31 -4.41 17.39
C MET A 161 20.72 -5.07 16.05
N PRO A 162 19.88 -5.94 15.45
CA PRO A 162 20.13 -6.49 14.12
C PRO A 162 20.33 -5.40 13.06
N SER A 163 21.20 -5.67 12.07
CA SER A 163 21.36 -4.77 10.93
C SER A 163 20.10 -4.75 10.05
N PRO A 164 19.87 -3.73 9.19
CA PRO A 164 18.73 -3.70 8.28
C PRO A 164 18.63 -4.94 7.38
N ASP A 165 19.78 -5.51 7.03
CA ASP A 165 19.88 -6.74 6.24
C ASP A 165 19.51 -7.99 7.05
N HIS A 166 19.36 -7.92 8.37
CA HIS A 166 18.92 -9.03 9.24
C HIS A 166 17.63 -8.68 9.99
N ARG A 167 16.80 -7.78 9.42
CA ARG A 167 15.56 -7.29 10.05
C ARG A 167 14.56 -8.37 10.46
N GLN A 168 14.64 -9.59 9.90
CA GLN A 168 13.82 -10.73 10.33
C GLN A 168 14.11 -11.20 11.76
N GLU A 169 15.25 -10.80 12.31
CA GLU A 169 15.69 -11.12 13.67
C GLU A 169 15.26 -10.06 14.69
N LEU A 170 14.61 -8.97 14.25
CA LEU A 170 14.07 -7.98 15.17
C LEU A 170 12.97 -8.59 16.04
N ALA A 171 12.95 -8.24 17.32
CA ALA A 171 11.93 -8.63 18.29
C ALA A 171 10.51 -8.26 17.83
N LEU A 172 10.40 -7.12 17.14
CA LEU A 172 9.16 -6.60 16.57
C LEU A 172 8.86 -7.12 15.15
N TYR A 173 9.72 -7.97 14.56
CA TYR A 173 9.47 -8.50 13.22
C TYR A 173 8.26 -9.43 13.22
N TRP A 174 7.25 -9.14 12.38
CA TRP A 174 6.10 -10.02 12.21
C TRP A 174 5.70 -10.13 10.74
N LEU A 175 6.22 -11.17 10.08
CA LEU A 175 5.93 -11.48 8.66
C LEU A 175 6.00 -10.24 7.74
N ASP A 176 6.99 -9.34 7.98
CA ASP A 176 7.22 -8.09 7.23
C ASP A 176 5.90 -7.29 7.01
N SER A 177 5.23 -6.93 8.12
CA SER A 177 3.92 -6.28 8.16
C SER A 177 3.92 -5.00 9.01
N ASP A 178 2.89 -4.16 8.83
CA ASP A 178 2.79 -2.83 9.45
C ASP A 178 2.15 -2.85 10.86
N TRP A 179 2.30 -3.94 11.61
CA TRP A 179 1.55 -4.12 12.87
C TRP A 179 1.94 -3.11 13.95
N VAL A 180 3.19 -2.63 13.94
CA VAL A 180 3.67 -1.60 14.90
C VAL A 180 3.01 -0.26 14.57
N GLU A 181 2.98 0.11 13.29
CA GLU A 181 2.33 1.29 12.76
C GLU A 181 0.83 1.28 13.08
N VAL A 182 0.16 0.16 12.82
CA VAL A 182 -1.27 -0.02 13.09
C VAL A 182 -1.55 0.05 14.61
N THR A 183 -0.68 -0.52 15.45
CA THR A 183 -0.78 -0.42 16.91
C THR A 183 -0.65 1.03 17.38
N THR A 184 0.31 1.79 16.85
CA THR A 184 0.48 3.20 17.20
C THR A 184 -0.71 4.05 16.75
N VAL A 185 -1.24 3.80 15.55
CA VAL A 185 -2.45 4.46 15.07
C VAL A 185 -3.63 4.14 15.98
N LEU A 186 -3.83 2.88 16.37
CA LEU A 186 -4.86 2.49 17.30
C LEU A 186 -4.70 3.22 18.65
N GLY A 187 -3.50 3.25 19.21
CA GLY A 187 -3.21 4.00 20.44
C GLY A 187 -3.52 5.50 20.34
N SER A 188 -3.19 6.13 19.21
CA SER A 188 -3.49 7.55 18.97
C SER A 188 -5.00 7.84 18.88
N ILE A 189 -5.75 6.92 18.27
CA ILE A 189 -7.21 6.99 18.17
C ILE A 189 -7.82 6.89 19.56
N VAL A 190 -7.36 5.93 20.36
CA VAL A 190 -7.82 5.70 21.75
C VAL A 190 -7.54 6.92 22.61
N LEU A 191 -6.34 7.48 22.53
CA LEU A 191 -5.96 8.68 23.26
C LEU A 191 -6.85 9.88 22.88
N ALA A 192 -7.06 10.12 21.58
CA ALA A 192 -7.96 11.18 21.12
C ALA A 192 -9.42 10.96 21.58
N ALA A 193 -9.86 9.71 21.58
CA ALA A 193 -11.15 9.30 22.11
C ALA A 193 -11.30 9.69 23.60
N VAL A 194 -10.30 9.38 24.42
CA VAL A 194 -10.25 9.69 25.86
C VAL A 194 -10.26 11.20 26.09
N ILE A 195 -9.41 11.95 25.36
CA ILE A 195 -9.32 13.42 25.48
C ILE A 195 -10.66 14.08 25.14
N ARG A 196 -11.33 13.63 24.07
CA ARG A 196 -12.60 14.22 23.60
C ARG A 196 -13.76 14.05 24.58
N ASN A 197 -13.81 12.94 25.32
CA ASN A 197 -14.91 12.60 26.21
C ASN A 197 -14.71 13.06 27.67
N GLY A 198 -13.54 13.62 27.99
CA GLY A 198 -13.18 14.08 29.33
C GLY A 198 -12.93 12.93 30.34
N TRP A 199 -12.26 13.27 31.45
CA TRP A 199 -11.85 12.30 32.48
C TRP A 199 -13.02 11.51 33.10
N GLN A 200 -14.25 12.06 33.08
CA GLN A 200 -15.44 11.42 33.62
C GLN A 200 -15.91 10.17 32.85
N ARG A 201 -15.49 9.97 31.60
CA ARG A 201 -15.73 8.72 30.86
C ARG A 201 -14.45 7.91 30.65
N ALA A 202 -13.29 8.56 30.78
CA ALA A 202 -11.98 7.96 30.60
C ALA A 202 -11.73 6.76 31.52
N TYR A 203 -12.20 6.80 32.78
CA TYR A 203 -12.01 5.68 33.72
C TYR A 203 -12.73 4.40 33.29
N ARG A 204 -13.71 4.47 32.38
CA ARG A 204 -14.40 3.28 31.87
C ARG A 204 -13.50 2.45 30.96
N LEU A 205 -12.62 3.09 30.18
CA LEU A 205 -11.71 2.36 29.31
C LEU A 205 -10.85 1.32 30.09
N PRO A 206 -10.12 1.69 31.16
CA PRO A 206 -9.36 0.70 31.93
C PRO A 206 -10.26 -0.32 32.62
N THR A 207 -11.52 -0.01 32.96
CA THR A 207 -12.44 -1.03 33.50
C THR A 207 -12.85 -2.05 32.44
N TYR A 208 -13.23 -1.62 31.22
CA TYR A 208 -13.49 -2.54 30.11
C TYR A 208 -12.29 -3.42 29.81
N MET A 209 -11.09 -2.83 29.76
CA MET A 209 -9.83 -3.57 29.54
C MET A 209 -9.56 -4.56 30.67
N ALA A 210 -9.65 -4.15 31.94
CA ALA A 210 -9.37 -5.02 33.08
C ALA A 210 -10.37 -6.18 33.21
N VAL A 211 -11.68 -5.92 33.05
CA VAL A 211 -12.72 -6.95 33.12
C VAL A 211 -12.56 -7.96 31.99
N SER A 212 -12.30 -7.49 30.77
CA SER A 212 -12.11 -8.36 29.62
C SER A 212 -10.79 -9.15 29.70
N ALA A 213 -9.71 -8.51 30.17
CA ALA A 213 -8.42 -9.15 30.46
C ALA A 213 -8.57 -10.28 31.48
N ALA A 214 -9.24 -10.02 32.61
CA ALA A 214 -9.50 -11.03 33.63
C ALA A 214 -10.35 -12.19 33.07
N GLY A 215 -11.40 -11.88 32.29
CA GLY A 215 -12.26 -12.90 31.68
C GLY A 215 -11.50 -13.82 30.71
N VAL A 216 -10.73 -13.24 29.78
CA VAL A 216 -9.94 -14.02 28.81
C VAL A 216 -8.82 -14.79 29.50
N PHE A 217 -8.18 -14.19 30.52
CA PHE A 217 -7.19 -14.87 31.35
C PHE A 217 -7.76 -16.11 32.03
N LEU A 218 -8.92 -16.00 32.70
CA LEU A 218 -9.55 -17.14 33.37
C LEU A 218 -9.94 -18.26 32.41
N ILE A 219 -10.43 -17.90 31.21
CA ILE A 219 -10.74 -18.89 30.16
C ILE A 219 -9.48 -19.59 29.68
N GLY A 220 -8.42 -18.82 29.34
CA GLY A 220 -7.15 -19.38 28.89
C GLY A 220 -6.49 -20.26 29.94
N TRP A 221 -6.54 -19.85 31.21
CA TRP A 221 -6.03 -20.62 32.34
C TRP A 221 -6.81 -21.92 32.53
N ALA A 222 -8.15 -21.89 32.45
CA ALA A 222 -8.98 -23.09 32.54
C ALA A 222 -8.67 -24.09 31.41
N ILE A 223 -8.46 -23.61 30.18
CA ILE A 223 -8.05 -24.46 29.05
C ILE A 223 -6.68 -25.09 29.33
N ALA A 224 -5.71 -24.28 29.77
CA ALA A 224 -4.36 -24.76 30.06
C ALA A 224 -4.29 -25.82 31.16
N LEU A 225 -5.16 -25.73 32.18
CA LEU A 225 -5.29 -26.77 33.21
C LEU A 225 -5.73 -28.13 32.64
N THR A 226 -6.43 -28.14 31.51
CA THR A 226 -6.94 -29.37 30.88
C THR A 226 -6.00 -29.96 29.83
N THR A 227 -5.35 -29.12 29.02
CA THR A 227 -4.53 -29.58 27.88
C THR A 227 -3.03 -29.53 28.14
N GLY A 228 -2.60 -28.84 29.19
CA GLY A 228 -1.21 -28.44 29.35
C GLY A 228 -0.88 -27.25 28.45
N PHE A 229 0.02 -26.41 28.94
CA PHE A 229 0.46 -25.20 28.25
C PHE A 229 1.36 -25.47 27.04
N GLU A 230 2.26 -26.45 27.14
CA GLU A 230 3.10 -26.91 26.03
C GLU A 230 2.28 -27.34 24.81
N SER A 231 1.15 -28.02 25.04
CA SER A 231 0.22 -28.42 23.99
C SER A 231 -0.42 -27.22 23.28
N ILE A 232 -0.70 -26.14 24.02
CA ILE A 232 -1.25 -24.90 23.45
C ILE A 232 -0.18 -24.19 22.63
N TYR A 233 1.04 -24.11 23.14
CA TYR A 233 2.17 -23.53 22.40
C TYR A 233 2.42 -24.28 21.08
N ALA A 234 2.56 -25.60 21.15
CA ALA A 234 2.78 -26.45 19.99
C ALA A 234 1.63 -26.39 18.97
N ALA A 235 0.40 -26.12 19.41
CA ALA A 235 -0.76 -25.97 18.54
C ALA A 235 -0.85 -24.58 17.87
N LEU A 236 -0.30 -23.53 18.50
CA LEU A 236 -0.45 -22.15 18.04
C LEU A 236 0.79 -21.60 17.34
N VAL A 237 1.98 -22.12 17.64
CA VAL A 237 3.24 -21.62 17.11
C VAL A 237 3.75 -22.53 16.01
N GLN A 238 3.99 -21.92 14.85
CA GLN A 238 4.47 -22.59 13.65
C GLN A 238 5.67 -21.85 13.06
N HIS A 239 6.80 -22.54 12.97
CA HIS A 239 7.99 -22.05 12.27
C HIS A 239 7.75 -22.02 10.76
N GLN A 240 8.09 -20.90 10.14
CA GLN A 240 7.89 -20.67 8.72
C GLN A 240 9.06 -21.25 7.92
N GLY A 241 8.77 -22.18 7.00
CA GLY A 241 9.79 -22.85 6.18
C GLY A 241 10.20 -24.24 6.68
N LEU A 242 9.59 -24.73 7.78
CA LEU A 242 9.82 -26.08 8.27
C LEU A 242 9.17 -27.11 7.33
N TYR A 243 9.98 -27.99 6.73
CA TYR A 243 9.52 -28.99 5.76
C TYR A 243 10.48 -30.18 5.68
N GLU A 244 9.95 -31.40 5.78
CA GLU A 244 10.65 -32.69 5.56
C GLU A 244 12.09 -32.70 6.12
N ASP A 245 12.24 -32.38 7.41
CA ASP A 245 13.49 -32.34 8.19
C ASP A 245 14.63 -31.48 7.59
N ARG A 246 14.35 -30.64 6.58
CA ARG A 246 15.35 -29.86 5.84
C ARG A 246 16.00 -28.77 6.66
N PHE A 247 15.23 -28.11 7.50
CA PHE A 247 15.69 -27.05 8.39
C PHE A 247 15.21 -27.35 9.79
N ARG A 248 16.09 -27.13 10.77
CA ARG A 248 15.70 -27.28 12.17
C ARG A 248 14.95 -26.02 12.62
N PRO A 249 14.00 -26.12 13.57
CA PRO A 249 13.26 -24.97 14.10
C PRO A 249 14.15 -23.82 14.56
N ASP A 250 15.33 -24.11 15.12
CA ASP A 250 16.30 -23.14 15.62
C ASP A 250 17.02 -22.35 14.53
N GLU A 251 17.13 -22.89 13.31
CA GLU A 251 17.74 -22.25 12.14
C GLU A 251 16.79 -21.24 11.46
N LEU A 252 15.47 -21.42 11.64
CA LEU A 252 14.44 -20.56 11.04
C LEU A 252 14.30 -19.26 11.83
N ALA A 253 14.33 -18.11 11.13
CA ALA A 253 14.23 -16.81 11.78
C ALA A 253 12.78 -16.38 12.09
N VAL A 254 11.79 -17.00 11.44
CA VAL A 254 10.42 -16.48 11.41
C VAL A 254 9.41 -17.53 11.84
N THR A 255 8.48 -17.14 12.69
CA THR A 255 7.27 -17.91 13.02
C THR A 255 6.02 -17.15 12.59
N ASN A 256 4.84 -17.76 12.78
CA ASN A 256 3.56 -17.05 12.60
C ASN A 256 3.29 -15.99 13.69
N TRP A 257 4.11 -15.88 14.74
CA TRP A 257 4.05 -14.86 15.79
C TRP A 257 5.34 -14.01 15.85
N PRO A 258 5.28 -12.76 16.34
CA PRO A 258 6.48 -11.95 16.52
C PRO A 258 7.39 -12.55 17.61
N PRO A 259 8.73 -12.48 17.48
CA PRO A 259 9.65 -13.00 18.49
C PRO A 259 9.41 -12.43 19.88
N LEU A 260 8.99 -11.15 19.98
CA LEU A 260 8.58 -10.55 21.25
C LEU A 260 7.51 -11.37 21.98
N PHE A 261 6.51 -11.89 21.27
CA PHE A 261 5.46 -12.71 21.91
C PHE A 261 5.97 -14.07 22.29
N LEU A 262 6.89 -14.66 21.51
CA LEU A 262 7.53 -15.95 21.80
C LEU A 262 8.52 -15.90 22.97
N HIS A 263 9.17 -14.76 23.20
CA HIS A 263 10.03 -14.58 24.37
C HIS A 263 9.26 -14.72 25.68
N PHE A 264 8.02 -14.21 25.73
CA PHE A 264 7.11 -14.44 26.85
C PHE A 264 6.50 -15.85 26.87
N ALA A 265 7.05 -16.76 26.09
CA ALA A 265 6.41 -17.99 25.66
C ALA A 265 7.41 -19.15 25.56
N ASP A 266 8.53 -19.12 26.29
CA ASP A 266 9.45 -20.25 26.38
C ASP A 266 9.11 -21.14 27.60
N SER A 267 9.23 -22.45 27.39
CA SER A 267 8.83 -23.60 28.23
C SER A 267 9.35 -23.61 29.68
N GLN A 268 10.37 -22.81 30.02
CA GLN A 268 10.83 -22.65 31.42
C GLN A 268 10.24 -21.44 32.15
N GLN A 269 9.65 -20.48 31.44
CA GLN A 269 8.98 -19.30 32.02
C GLN A 269 7.47 -19.26 31.73
N TRP A 270 6.97 -20.13 30.86
CA TRP A 270 5.59 -20.12 30.34
C TRP A 270 4.50 -20.04 31.41
N PHE A 271 4.66 -20.74 32.53
CA PHE A 271 3.71 -20.68 33.66
C PHE A 271 3.55 -19.28 34.29
N TYR A 272 4.51 -18.38 34.08
CA TYR A 272 4.53 -16.99 34.57
C TYR A 272 4.31 -15.92 33.48
N SER A 273 4.20 -16.32 32.21
CA SER A 273 4.17 -15.37 31.08
C SER A 273 3.03 -15.59 30.07
N ALA A 274 2.41 -16.77 30.05
CA ALA A 274 1.20 -17.04 29.25
C ALA A 274 -0.06 -16.32 29.76
N ASP A 275 -0.07 -16.01 31.06
CA ASP A 275 -1.00 -15.09 31.69
C ASP A 275 -1.03 -13.74 30.94
N ARG A 276 0.13 -13.22 30.55
CA ARG A 276 0.24 -11.93 29.84
C ARG A 276 -0.39 -11.95 28.45
N LEU A 277 -0.25 -13.04 27.69
CA LEU A 277 -0.87 -13.14 26.35
C LEU A 277 -2.40 -13.12 26.44
N PHE A 278 -2.99 -13.88 27.38
CA PHE A 278 -4.43 -13.84 27.59
C PHE A 278 -4.91 -12.49 28.16
N LEU A 279 -4.11 -11.87 29.04
CA LEU A 279 -4.39 -10.53 29.54
C LEU A 279 -4.34 -9.48 28.41
N LEU A 280 -3.35 -9.53 27.53
CA LEU A 280 -3.22 -8.64 26.36
C LEU A 280 -4.38 -8.85 25.37
N ALA A 281 -4.72 -10.11 25.07
CA ALA A 281 -5.86 -10.45 24.22
C ALA A 281 -7.18 -9.94 24.81
N GLY A 282 -7.39 -10.13 26.12
CA GLY A 282 -8.57 -9.61 26.80
C GLY A 282 -8.57 -8.09 26.94
N ALA A 283 -7.42 -7.44 27.13
CA ALA A 283 -7.31 -5.98 27.10
C ALA A 283 -7.67 -5.42 25.71
N ALA A 284 -7.23 -6.07 24.63
CA ALA A 284 -7.63 -5.72 23.26
C ALA A 284 -9.14 -5.93 23.02
N LEU A 285 -9.73 -6.99 23.56
CA LEU A 285 -11.18 -7.19 23.55
C LEU A 285 -11.92 -6.10 24.31
N GLY A 286 -11.43 -5.71 25.49
CA GLY A 286 -12.00 -4.63 26.28
C GLY A 286 -11.95 -3.28 25.56
N LEU A 287 -10.85 -3.00 24.87
CA LEU A 287 -10.72 -1.83 23.99
C LEU A 287 -11.80 -1.82 22.90
N LEU A 288 -12.02 -2.97 22.26
CA LEU A 288 -13.05 -3.14 21.24
C LEU A 288 -14.46 -2.91 21.80
N LEU A 289 -14.78 -3.52 22.93
CA LEU A 289 -16.07 -3.36 23.59
C LEU A 289 -16.33 -1.90 23.99
N TYR A 290 -15.33 -1.21 24.54
CA TYR A 290 -15.43 0.21 24.87
C TYR A 290 -15.82 1.06 23.64
N PHE A 291 -15.15 0.87 22.50
CA PHE A 291 -15.48 1.62 21.27
C PHE A 291 -16.84 1.26 20.66
N VAL A 292 -17.26 0.01 20.78
CA VAL A 292 -18.57 -0.43 20.30
C VAL A 292 -19.69 0.21 21.15
N VAL A 293 -19.54 0.20 22.48
CA VAL A 293 -20.59 0.64 23.42
C VAL A 293 -20.61 2.16 23.63
N GLU A 294 -19.47 2.80 23.84
CA GLU A 294 -19.42 4.18 24.35
C GLU A 294 -19.46 5.25 23.23
N TYR A 295 -19.17 4.89 21.98
CA TYR A 295 -19.13 5.84 20.87
C TYR A 295 -20.36 5.71 19.97
N LYS A 296 -20.80 6.85 19.40
CA LYS A 296 -21.91 6.84 18.45
C LYS A 296 -21.55 6.07 17.18
N PRO A 297 -22.48 5.31 16.56
CA PRO A 297 -22.21 4.54 15.35
C PRO A 297 -21.64 5.37 14.18
N ASN A 298 -22.02 6.65 14.09
CA ASN A 298 -21.63 7.57 13.02
C ASN A 298 -20.43 8.47 13.37
N ASP A 299 -19.70 8.21 14.46
CA ASP A 299 -18.50 8.99 14.77
C ASP A 299 -17.41 8.73 13.72
N ALA A 300 -16.81 9.78 13.18
CA ALA A 300 -15.78 9.67 12.14
C ALA A 300 -14.51 8.96 12.64
N LEU A 301 -14.21 9.05 13.96
CA LEU A 301 -13.08 8.34 14.56
C LEU A 301 -13.26 6.81 14.50
N LYS A 302 -14.51 6.33 14.46
CA LYS A 302 -14.79 4.89 14.31
C LYS A 302 -14.34 4.34 12.96
N LEU A 303 -14.26 5.12 11.89
CA LEU A 303 -13.75 4.63 10.61
C LEU A 303 -12.33 4.10 10.77
N PHE A 304 -11.45 4.92 11.33
CA PHE A 304 -10.04 4.56 11.54
C PHE A 304 -9.88 3.46 12.59
N PHE A 305 -10.72 3.45 13.63
CA PHE A 305 -10.78 2.35 14.59
C PHE A 305 -11.16 1.02 13.92
N TYR A 306 -12.20 1.01 13.10
CA TYR A 306 -12.64 -0.17 12.34
C TYR A 306 -11.53 -0.66 11.41
N MET A 307 -10.84 0.26 10.73
CA MET A 307 -9.71 -0.09 9.87
C MET A 307 -8.57 -0.75 10.66
N ALA A 308 -8.15 -0.19 11.80
CA ALA A 308 -7.07 -0.74 12.62
C ALA A 308 -7.43 -2.10 13.21
N VAL A 309 -8.63 -2.25 13.78
CA VAL A 309 -9.13 -3.53 14.28
C VAL A 309 -9.28 -4.54 13.14
N GLY A 310 -9.86 -4.11 12.02
CA GLY A 310 -10.04 -4.93 10.83
C GLY A 310 -8.70 -5.45 10.31
N TRP A 311 -7.65 -4.63 10.36
CA TRP A 311 -6.29 -5.04 10.00
C TRP A 311 -5.82 -6.20 10.88
N PHE A 312 -5.91 -6.09 12.21
CA PHE A 312 -5.53 -7.18 13.11
C PHE A 312 -6.38 -8.43 12.90
N VAL A 313 -7.69 -8.28 12.74
CA VAL A 313 -8.59 -9.43 12.50
C VAL A 313 -8.20 -10.15 11.21
N GLY A 314 -8.00 -9.42 10.11
CA GLY A 314 -7.57 -10.01 8.83
C GLY A 314 -6.21 -10.70 8.92
N PHE A 315 -5.25 -10.05 9.57
CA PHE A 315 -3.89 -10.57 9.74
C PHE A 315 -3.84 -11.81 10.66
N LEU A 316 -4.58 -11.79 11.77
CA LEU A 316 -4.68 -12.95 12.66
C LEU A 316 -5.40 -14.13 12.00
N LEU A 317 -6.50 -13.88 11.29
CA LEU A 317 -7.29 -14.96 10.68
C LEU A 317 -6.56 -15.62 9.50
N LEU A 318 -5.81 -14.84 8.70
CA LEU A 318 -5.22 -15.34 7.46
C LEU A 318 -3.78 -15.86 7.66
N PRO A 319 -2.71 -15.04 7.67
CA PRO A 319 -1.35 -15.54 7.73
C PRO A 319 -0.94 -16.15 9.08
N VAL A 320 -1.66 -15.87 10.18
CA VAL A 320 -1.29 -16.34 11.53
C VAL A 320 -2.01 -17.64 11.89
N ILE A 321 -3.33 -17.59 12.13
CA ILE A 321 -4.15 -18.74 12.54
C ILE A 321 -4.50 -19.60 11.33
N GLY A 322 -4.91 -18.99 10.22
CA GLY A 322 -5.24 -19.72 8.98
C GLY A 322 -4.08 -20.56 8.45
N SER A 323 -2.84 -20.10 8.66
CA SER A 323 -1.64 -20.86 8.29
C SER A 323 -1.46 -22.17 9.04
N LEU A 324 -1.98 -22.30 10.26
CA LEU A 324 -1.89 -23.53 11.05
C LEU A 324 -2.56 -24.71 10.32
N PHE A 325 -3.70 -24.45 9.68
CA PHE A 325 -4.48 -25.46 8.96
C PHE A 325 -3.91 -25.81 7.57
N LEU A 326 -3.03 -24.95 7.03
CA LEU A 326 -2.45 -25.08 5.69
C LEU A 326 -0.92 -25.11 5.72
N ALA A 327 -0.33 -25.51 6.85
CA ALA A 327 1.10 -25.52 7.10
C ALA A 327 1.89 -26.24 5.99
N ASN A 328 1.44 -27.44 5.60
CA ASN A 328 2.06 -28.26 4.56
C ASN A 328 2.05 -27.61 3.16
N TRP A 329 1.21 -26.59 2.96
CA TRP A 329 1.06 -25.83 1.73
C TRP A 329 1.73 -24.44 1.83
N GLY A 330 2.50 -24.18 2.89
CA GLY A 330 3.16 -22.89 3.12
C GLY A 330 2.26 -21.85 3.79
N GLY A 331 1.19 -22.31 4.46
CA GLY A 331 0.23 -21.47 5.17
C GLY A 331 -0.74 -20.70 4.26
N LEU A 332 -1.68 -19.98 4.86
CA LEU A 332 -2.59 -19.07 4.17
C LEU A 332 -1.89 -17.72 3.93
N ARG A 333 -0.71 -17.82 3.33
CA ARG A 333 0.23 -16.73 3.02
C ARG A 333 0.29 -16.49 1.52
N MET A 334 0.39 -15.24 1.12
CA MET A 334 0.36 -14.83 -0.29
C MET A 334 1.75 -14.84 -0.93
N THR A 335 2.74 -14.32 -0.22
CA THR A 335 4.08 -14.05 -0.77
C THR A 335 5.22 -14.73 -0.01
N PRO A 336 5.06 -15.87 0.68
CA PRO A 336 6.13 -16.42 1.51
C PRO A 336 7.39 -16.70 0.67
N PRO A 337 8.61 -16.35 1.15
CA PRO A 337 8.94 -15.88 2.50
C PRO A 337 8.83 -14.35 2.72
N ARG A 338 8.27 -13.58 1.78
CA ARG A 338 8.06 -12.12 1.87
C ARG A 338 6.87 -11.75 2.77
N GLY A 339 6.58 -10.44 2.83
CA GLY A 339 5.57 -9.86 3.70
C GLY A 339 4.12 -10.11 3.33
N ASP A 340 3.31 -10.40 4.35
CA ASP A 340 1.89 -10.77 4.23
C ASP A 340 0.91 -9.65 4.59
N ASN A 341 1.35 -8.39 4.46
CA ASN A 341 0.54 -7.23 4.81
C ASN A 341 -0.78 -7.10 4.02
N TRP A 342 -0.91 -7.79 2.87
CA TRP A 342 -2.15 -7.91 2.10
C TRP A 342 -3.35 -8.35 2.96
N ALA A 343 -3.12 -9.25 3.93
CA ALA A 343 -4.16 -9.81 4.78
C ALA A 343 -4.71 -8.76 5.76
N GLY A 344 -3.82 -7.97 6.35
CA GLY A 344 -4.20 -6.84 7.18
C GLY A 344 -4.94 -5.78 6.38
N ILE A 345 -4.46 -5.44 5.18
CA ILE A 345 -5.12 -4.46 4.31
C ILE A 345 -6.50 -4.96 3.85
N LEU A 346 -6.66 -6.25 3.54
CA LEU A 346 -7.96 -6.85 3.25
C LEU A 346 -8.91 -6.73 4.44
N GLY A 347 -8.43 -7.03 5.66
CA GLY A 347 -9.22 -6.88 6.88
C GLY A 347 -9.64 -5.43 7.13
N ALA A 348 -8.72 -4.47 6.96
CA ALA A 348 -9.01 -3.04 7.05
C ALA A 348 -10.06 -2.60 6.01
N TYR A 349 -9.96 -3.12 4.78
CA TYR A 349 -10.90 -2.82 3.69
C TYR A 349 -12.32 -3.30 4.00
N VAL A 350 -12.44 -4.56 4.45
CA VAL A 350 -13.73 -5.15 4.82
C VAL A 350 -14.35 -4.36 5.98
N ALA A 351 -13.57 -4.04 7.01
CA ALA A 351 -14.07 -3.28 8.16
C ALA A 351 -14.47 -1.85 7.79
N ALA A 352 -13.69 -1.15 6.97
CA ALA A 352 -14.05 0.16 6.43
C ALA A 352 -15.36 0.09 5.62
N THR A 353 -15.50 -0.93 4.77
CA THR A 353 -16.72 -1.14 3.97
C THR A 353 -17.94 -1.36 4.86
N ILE A 354 -17.82 -2.19 5.90
CA ILE A 354 -18.90 -2.42 6.89
C ILE A 354 -19.29 -1.10 7.57
N TYR A 355 -18.32 -0.32 8.03
CA TYR A 355 -18.57 0.99 8.64
C TYR A 355 -19.31 1.93 7.67
N LEU A 356 -18.82 2.07 6.43
CA LEU A 356 -19.38 2.97 5.44
C LEU A 356 -20.80 2.56 5.03
N LEU A 357 -21.10 1.26 4.93
CA LEU A 357 -22.45 0.77 4.65
C LEU A 357 -23.41 1.04 5.82
N ARG A 358 -22.97 0.83 7.07
CA ARG A 358 -23.76 1.11 8.27
C ARG A 358 -24.07 2.59 8.45
N THR A 359 -23.19 3.46 7.96
CA THR A 359 -23.30 4.92 8.07
C THR A 359 -23.82 5.61 6.79
N GLN A 360 -24.40 4.82 5.86
CA GLN A 360 -25.05 5.29 4.62
C GLN A 360 -24.14 5.93 3.56
N TYR A 361 -22.83 5.67 3.58
CA TYR A 361 -21.87 6.15 2.57
C TYR A 361 -21.73 5.21 1.36
N LYS A 362 -22.85 4.78 0.79
CA LYS A 362 -22.89 3.83 -0.33
C LYS A 362 -22.12 4.32 -1.57
N ALA A 363 -22.04 5.64 -1.78
CA ALA A 363 -21.31 6.27 -2.88
C ALA A 363 -19.80 5.96 -2.82
N ILE A 364 -19.22 6.08 -1.63
CA ILE A 364 -17.80 5.80 -1.37
C ILE A 364 -17.51 4.32 -1.64
N VAL A 365 -18.36 3.43 -1.14
CA VAL A 365 -18.23 1.98 -1.36
C VAL A 365 -18.35 1.63 -2.85
N MET A 366 -19.29 2.24 -3.57
CA MET A 366 -19.42 2.01 -5.01
C MET A 366 -18.17 2.44 -5.78
N ALA A 367 -17.63 3.63 -5.50
CA ALA A 367 -16.40 4.10 -6.13
C ALA A 367 -15.22 3.18 -5.81
N SER A 368 -15.13 2.74 -4.56
CA SER A 368 -14.14 1.78 -4.11
C SER A 368 -14.22 0.45 -4.86
N LEU A 369 -15.40 -0.15 -4.99
CA LEU A 369 -15.58 -1.42 -5.71
C LEU A 369 -15.22 -1.30 -7.20
N ILE A 370 -15.59 -0.18 -7.83
CA ILE A 370 -15.34 0.05 -9.26
C ILE A 370 -13.85 0.29 -9.52
N CYS A 371 -13.22 1.18 -8.75
CA CYS A 371 -11.78 1.39 -8.84
C CYS A 371 -11.02 0.12 -8.52
N GLY A 372 -11.42 -0.62 -7.48
CA GLY A 372 -10.83 -1.90 -7.13
C GLY A 372 -10.93 -2.91 -8.27
N ALA A 373 -12.12 -3.12 -8.85
CA ALA A 373 -12.26 -4.06 -9.96
C ALA A 373 -11.37 -3.67 -11.16
N ILE A 374 -11.34 -2.39 -11.53
CA ILE A 374 -10.49 -1.88 -12.62
C ILE A 374 -9.01 -2.00 -12.26
N GLY A 375 -8.62 -1.77 -11.01
CA GLY A 375 -7.25 -1.94 -10.54
C GLY A 375 -6.80 -3.39 -10.53
N GLY A 376 -7.67 -4.32 -10.14
CA GLY A 376 -7.39 -5.76 -10.23
C GLY A 376 -7.17 -6.22 -11.67
N ILE A 377 -8.02 -5.76 -12.60
CA ILE A 377 -7.84 -5.98 -14.05
C ILE A 377 -6.52 -5.35 -14.51
N GLY A 378 -6.25 -4.12 -14.08
CA GLY A 378 -5.08 -3.36 -14.49
C GLY A 378 -3.77 -4.00 -14.05
N PHE A 379 -3.68 -4.47 -12.81
CA PHE A 379 -2.42 -5.00 -12.28
C PHE A 379 -2.10 -6.37 -12.88
N SER A 380 -3.06 -7.31 -12.81
CA SER A 380 -2.92 -8.64 -13.42
C SER A 380 -2.74 -8.54 -14.94
N GLY A 381 -3.47 -7.60 -15.58
CA GLY A 381 -3.40 -7.34 -17.01
C GLY A 381 -2.07 -6.74 -17.43
N ALA A 382 -1.49 -5.83 -16.66
CA ALA A 382 -0.18 -5.27 -16.95
C ALA A 382 0.93 -6.34 -16.83
N ALA A 383 0.83 -7.28 -15.87
CA ALA A 383 1.74 -8.42 -15.79
C ALA A 383 1.56 -9.40 -16.97
N PHE A 384 0.31 -9.64 -17.40
CA PHE A 384 0.02 -10.40 -18.61
C PHE A 384 0.59 -9.75 -19.88
N LEU A 385 0.44 -8.43 -20.02
CA LEU A 385 1.01 -7.66 -21.13
C LEU A 385 2.54 -7.67 -21.09
N GLU A 386 3.15 -7.50 -19.92
CA GLU A 386 4.61 -7.64 -19.74
C GLU A 386 5.06 -9.02 -20.23
N SER A 387 4.47 -10.10 -19.72
CA SER A 387 4.80 -11.47 -20.13
C SER A 387 4.64 -11.69 -21.64
N SER A 388 3.56 -11.15 -22.22
CA SER A 388 3.21 -11.35 -23.63
C SER A 388 4.10 -10.57 -24.59
N LEU A 389 4.49 -9.33 -24.23
CA LEU A 389 5.31 -8.45 -25.07
C LEU A 389 6.80 -8.70 -24.89
N GLU A 390 7.21 -9.09 -23.69
CA GLU A 390 8.59 -9.43 -23.39
C GLU A 390 8.99 -10.78 -24.01
N SER A 391 8.08 -11.75 -24.10
CA SER A 391 8.41 -13.13 -24.49
C SER A 391 8.12 -13.47 -25.96
N LEU A 392 7.91 -12.47 -26.83
CA LEU A 392 7.64 -12.68 -28.26
C LEU A 392 8.78 -13.45 -28.94
N GLY A 393 8.56 -14.69 -29.35
CA GLY A 393 9.63 -15.48 -29.99
C GLY A 393 10.76 -15.88 -29.03
N ASN A 394 10.45 -16.02 -27.73
CA ASN A 394 11.41 -16.51 -26.74
C ASN A 394 11.96 -17.89 -27.16
N PRO A 395 13.28 -18.05 -27.37
CA PRO A 395 13.89 -19.32 -27.77
C PRO A 395 13.78 -20.40 -26.68
N ASN A 396 13.49 -20.00 -25.42
CA ASN A 396 13.21 -20.91 -24.30
C ASN A 396 11.73 -21.32 -24.23
N ALA A 397 10.88 -20.82 -25.14
CA ALA A 397 9.48 -21.20 -25.25
C ALA A 397 9.33 -22.12 -26.47
N SER A 398 9.69 -23.39 -26.31
CA SER A 398 9.53 -24.39 -27.37
C SER A 398 8.15 -25.07 -27.27
N LEU A 399 7.47 -25.19 -28.41
CA LEU A 399 6.30 -26.07 -28.56
C LEU A 399 6.71 -27.55 -28.71
N GLU A 400 8.01 -27.86 -28.68
CA GLU A 400 8.51 -29.22 -28.83
C GLU A 400 8.19 -30.09 -27.60
N PRO A 401 7.56 -31.26 -27.78
CA PRO A 401 7.18 -32.14 -26.68
C PRO A 401 8.36 -32.58 -25.79
N ALA A 402 9.55 -32.76 -26.36
CA ALA A 402 10.74 -33.16 -25.60
C ALA A 402 11.19 -32.07 -24.62
N PHE A 403 11.14 -30.80 -25.06
CA PHE A 403 11.44 -29.65 -24.23
C PHE A 403 10.43 -29.50 -23.08
N GLN A 404 9.14 -29.66 -23.39
CA GLN A 404 8.08 -29.64 -22.37
C GLN A 404 8.30 -30.75 -21.34
N ALA A 405 8.68 -31.96 -21.77
CA ALA A 405 8.95 -33.07 -20.87
C ALA A 405 10.16 -32.83 -19.95
N GLU A 406 11.27 -32.28 -20.46
CA GLU A 406 12.45 -31.93 -19.64
C GLU A 406 12.09 -30.86 -18.59
N TRP A 407 11.29 -29.87 -18.99
CA TRP A 407 10.83 -28.83 -18.10
C TRP A 407 9.87 -29.36 -17.02
N THR A 408 8.91 -30.21 -17.39
CA THR A 408 8.02 -30.88 -16.42
C THR A 408 8.81 -31.75 -15.45
N ALA A 409 9.78 -32.53 -15.94
CA ALA A 409 10.64 -33.34 -15.08
C ALA A 409 11.45 -32.49 -14.09
N TRP A 410 11.97 -31.34 -14.52
CA TRP A 410 12.65 -30.39 -13.63
C TRP A 410 11.72 -29.81 -12.57
N GLN A 411 10.46 -29.48 -12.91
CA GLN A 411 9.48 -28.96 -11.96
C GLN A 411 9.12 -29.97 -10.87
N GLU A 412 9.07 -31.26 -11.23
CA GLU A 412 8.75 -32.37 -10.33
C GLU A 412 9.97 -32.88 -9.54
N ALA A 413 11.19 -32.59 -10.01
CA ALA A 413 12.42 -33.00 -9.34
C ALA A 413 12.54 -32.38 -7.94
N LEU A 414 12.89 -33.21 -6.96
CA LEU A 414 13.23 -32.77 -5.60
C LEU A 414 14.58 -32.04 -5.63
N TRP A 415 14.57 -30.74 -5.43
CA TRP A 415 15.81 -29.99 -5.26
C TRP A 415 16.40 -30.23 -3.87
N GLN A 416 17.61 -30.82 -3.83
CA GLN A 416 18.40 -31.10 -2.63
C GLN A 416 19.81 -30.52 -2.81
N PRO A 417 20.10 -29.31 -2.29
CA PRO A 417 21.47 -28.80 -2.27
C PRO A 417 22.28 -29.53 -1.19
N ASP A 418 23.48 -30.02 -1.52
CA ASP A 418 24.37 -30.73 -0.56
C ASP A 418 24.82 -29.83 0.61
N HIS A 419 24.95 -28.51 0.39
CA HIS A 419 25.22 -27.49 1.41
C HIS A 419 24.60 -26.16 1.00
N TRP A 420 23.70 -25.61 1.83
CA TRP A 420 23.08 -24.30 1.58
C TRP A 420 24.09 -23.17 1.80
N ASN A 421 24.57 -22.55 0.72
CA ASN A 421 25.15 -21.22 0.77
C ASN A 421 24.17 -20.25 0.11
N GLY A 422 24.00 -19.04 0.65
CA GLY A 422 22.87 -18.18 0.27
C GLY A 422 22.76 -17.74 -1.19
N GLY A 423 23.68 -18.17 -2.07
CA GLY A 423 23.68 -17.89 -3.51
C GLY A 423 23.29 -19.06 -4.42
N GLN A 424 23.12 -20.28 -3.91
CA GLN A 424 22.75 -21.43 -4.76
C GLN A 424 21.31 -21.31 -5.27
N LYS A 425 21.16 -21.33 -6.59
CA LYS A 425 19.87 -21.46 -7.29
C LYS A 425 19.83 -22.85 -7.93
N MET A 426 18.67 -23.50 -7.89
CA MET A 426 18.44 -24.69 -8.70
C MET A 426 18.83 -24.37 -10.14
N GLN A 427 19.74 -25.16 -10.73
CA GLN A 427 20.16 -24.93 -12.10
C GLN A 427 18.93 -25.10 -12.99
N VAL A 428 18.56 -24.01 -13.64
CA VAL A 428 17.57 -24.01 -14.70
C VAL A 428 18.23 -24.71 -15.89
N PRO A 429 17.52 -25.58 -16.63
CA PRO A 429 18.11 -26.18 -17.82
C PRO A 429 18.70 -25.10 -18.73
N HIS A 430 19.93 -25.33 -19.23
CA HIS A 430 20.66 -24.30 -19.97
C HIS A 430 20.07 -24.21 -21.39
N PHE A 431 19.46 -23.06 -21.70
CA PHE A 431 18.89 -22.81 -23.02
C PHE A 431 19.84 -21.92 -23.83
N ALA A 432 19.96 -22.18 -25.14
CA ALA A 432 20.93 -21.50 -25.99
C ALA A 432 20.69 -19.98 -26.01
N SER A 433 21.76 -19.20 -25.82
CA SER A 433 21.72 -17.75 -26.02
C SER A 433 21.49 -17.46 -27.51
N PRO A 434 20.69 -16.43 -27.86
CA PRO A 434 20.55 -16.02 -29.26
C PRO A 434 21.91 -15.59 -29.84
N SER A 435 22.16 -15.95 -31.11
CA SER A 435 23.28 -15.42 -31.91
C SER A 435 23.22 -13.89 -32.09
N ASP A 436 24.33 -13.28 -32.53
CA ASP A 436 24.46 -11.84 -32.80
C ASP A 436 23.42 -11.28 -33.81
N GLU A 437 22.74 -12.15 -34.57
CA GLU A 437 21.64 -11.79 -35.49
C GLU A 437 20.43 -11.15 -34.78
N HIS A 438 20.34 -11.24 -33.45
CA HIS A 438 19.22 -10.77 -32.63
C HIS A 438 19.51 -9.47 -31.86
N ALA A 439 20.44 -8.61 -32.31
CA ALA A 439 20.81 -7.38 -31.59
C ALA A 439 19.62 -6.43 -31.29
N ALA A 440 18.67 -6.31 -32.22
CA ALA A 440 17.43 -5.53 -32.02
C ALA A 440 16.51 -6.16 -30.95
N TRP A 441 16.43 -7.48 -30.92
CA TRP A 441 15.69 -8.24 -29.91
C TRP A 441 16.32 -8.12 -28.53
N ALA A 442 17.66 -8.21 -28.45
CA ALA A 442 18.39 -7.96 -27.21
C ALA A 442 18.19 -6.51 -26.72
N ALA A 443 18.10 -5.52 -27.62
CA ALA A 443 17.78 -4.14 -27.26
C ALA A 443 16.34 -3.98 -26.74
N TRP A 444 15.36 -4.69 -27.31
CA TRP A 444 13.97 -4.75 -26.84
C TRP A 444 13.86 -5.39 -25.45
N HIS A 445 14.50 -6.54 -25.24
CA HIS A 445 14.54 -7.21 -23.94
C HIS A 445 15.24 -6.38 -22.86
N ARG A 446 16.25 -5.57 -23.21
CA ARG A 446 16.96 -4.71 -22.26
C ARG A 446 16.15 -3.50 -21.79
N GLN A 447 14.99 -3.22 -22.38
CA GLN A 447 14.14 -2.12 -21.92
C GLN A 447 13.63 -2.33 -20.49
N ASN A 448 13.27 -1.21 -19.86
CA ASN A 448 12.73 -1.18 -18.51
C ASN A 448 11.24 -1.55 -18.48
N TRP A 449 10.93 -2.83 -18.75
CA TRP A 449 9.58 -3.40 -18.73
C TRP A 449 8.84 -3.19 -17.41
N HIS A 450 9.58 -3.16 -16.30
CA HIS A 450 9.01 -2.82 -15.00
C HIS A 450 8.39 -1.42 -15.00
N SER A 451 9.10 -0.41 -15.52
CA SER A 451 8.57 0.95 -15.64
C SER A 451 7.36 1.04 -16.58
N VAL A 452 7.34 0.24 -17.66
CA VAL A 452 6.19 0.16 -18.56
C VAL A 452 4.98 -0.42 -17.83
N LEU A 453 5.16 -1.49 -17.05
CA LEU A 453 4.11 -2.06 -16.21
C LEU A 453 3.60 -1.02 -15.21
N GLU A 454 4.49 -0.31 -14.52
CA GLU A 454 4.08 0.72 -13.55
C GLU A 454 3.26 1.84 -14.21
N GLN A 455 3.73 2.40 -15.33
CA GLN A 455 3.02 3.46 -16.03
C GLN A 455 1.66 3.00 -16.59
N SER A 456 1.59 1.77 -17.10
CA SER A 456 0.36 1.17 -17.64
C SER A 456 -0.66 0.89 -16.54
N TYR A 457 -0.21 0.37 -15.40
CA TYR A 457 -1.07 0.15 -14.25
C TYR A 457 -1.59 1.47 -13.69
N GLY A 458 -0.74 2.50 -13.60
CA GLY A 458 -1.15 3.86 -13.26
C GLY A 458 -2.20 4.41 -14.22
N PHE A 459 -2.01 4.22 -15.53
CA PHE A 459 -2.97 4.66 -16.55
C PHE A 459 -4.35 4.03 -16.36
N ILE A 460 -4.42 2.70 -16.19
CA ILE A 460 -5.67 1.96 -15.99
C ILE A 460 -6.36 2.38 -14.68
N ASN A 461 -5.59 2.59 -13.63
CA ASN A 461 -6.10 3.10 -12.36
C ASN A 461 -6.68 4.52 -12.47
N GLY A 462 -6.07 5.40 -13.26
CA GLY A 462 -6.61 6.73 -13.53
C GLY A 462 -7.92 6.67 -14.33
N ILE A 463 -8.06 5.72 -15.26
CA ILE A 463 -9.37 5.40 -15.88
C ILE A 463 -10.36 4.97 -14.80
N GLY A 464 -9.95 4.10 -13.88
CA GLY A 464 -10.78 3.67 -12.74
C GLY A 464 -11.33 4.86 -11.94
N VAL A 465 -10.47 5.80 -11.56
CA VAL A 465 -10.86 7.03 -10.85
C VAL A 465 -11.84 7.87 -11.68
N ALA A 466 -11.56 8.10 -12.96
CA ALA A 466 -12.43 8.86 -13.85
C ALA A 466 -13.81 8.20 -14.01
N VAL A 467 -13.85 6.86 -14.13
CA VAL A 467 -15.09 6.09 -14.26
C VAL A 467 -15.89 6.15 -12.97
N ALA A 468 -15.26 5.89 -11.82
CA ALA A 468 -15.92 5.91 -10.52
C ALA A 468 -16.49 7.30 -10.19
N LEU A 469 -15.68 8.36 -10.30
CA LEU A 469 -16.14 9.72 -10.08
C LEU A 469 -17.15 10.18 -11.15
N GLY A 470 -16.97 9.76 -12.41
CA GLY A 470 -17.94 10.03 -13.47
C GLY A 470 -19.32 9.43 -13.20
N LEU A 471 -19.37 8.24 -12.58
CA LEU A 471 -20.62 7.64 -12.11
C LEU A 471 -21.20 8.37 -10.90
N LEU A 472 -20.34 8.83 -9.97
CA LEU A 472 -20.78 9.60 -8.80
C LEU A 472 -21.32 10.98 -9.17
N ALA A 473 -20.72 11.68 -10.13
CA ALA A 473 -21.14 13.01 -10.56
C ALA A 473 -22.60 13.08 -11.05
N THR A 474 -23.21 11.94 -11.45
CA THR A 474 -24.64 11.84 -11.83
C THR A 474 -25.55 11.31 -10.73
N ARG A 475 -25.00 10.91 -9.58
CA ARG A 475 -25.73 10.19 -8.52
C ARG A 475 -25.70 10.91 -7.18
N VAL A 476 -24.68 11.75 -6.95
CA VAL A 476 -24.54 12.51 -5.70
C VAL A 476 -25.03 13.94 -5.89
N PRO A 477 -25.71 14.53 -4.88
CA PRO A 477 -26.13 15.92 -4.91
C PRO A 477 -24.96 16.88 -5.10
N GLU A 478 -25.26 18.04 -5.63
CA GLU A 478 -24.36 19.20 -5.61
C GLU A 478 -24.33 19.78 -4.20
N ARG A 479 -23.16 20.17 -3.70
CA ARG A 479 -23.00 20.63 -2.32
C ARG A 479 -22.10 21.87 -2.21
N TYR A 480 -22.71 23.05 -2.25
CA TYR A 480 -22.04 24.37 -2.22
C TYR A 480 -21.81 24.96 -0.82
N ASP A 481 -22.06 24.18 0.24
CA ASP A 481 -22.21 24.72 1.60
C ASP A 481 -20.90 25.08 2.31
N LEU A 482 -19.78 25.25 1.60
CA LEU A 482 -18.55 25.69 2.26
C LEU A 482 -18.66 27.19 2.58
N ASP A 483 -18.88 27.51 3.85
CA ASP A 483 -18.75 28.89 4.36
C ASP A 483 -17.47 29.54 3.81
N ASP A 484 -17.55 30.77 3.30
CA ASP A 484 -16.43 31.51 2.67
C ASP A 484 -15.17 31.64 3.55
N ARG A 485 -15.28 31.32 4.84
CA ARG A 485 -14.15 31.24 5.78
C ARG A 485 -13.48 29.87 5.65
N LEU A 486 -12.25 29.85 5.13
CA LEU A 486 -11.39 28.65 5.19
C LEU A 486 -11.29 28.17 6.64
N GLY A 487 -12.05 27.11 6.98
CA GLY A 487 -11.86 26.37 8.22
C GLY A 487 -10.44 25.80 8.28
N TRP A 488 -9.91 25.58 9.49
CA TRP A 488 -8.56 25.05 9.68
C TRP A 488 -8.35 23.72 8.94
N GLN A 489 -9.41 22.94 8.70
CA GLN A 489 -9.38 21.69 7.93
C GLN A 489 -8.96 21.91 6.47
N HIS A 490 -9.40 22.99 5.83
CA HIS A 490 -8.98 23.32 4.46
C HIS A 490 -7.48 23.62 4.41
N LEU A 491 -7.00 24.42 5.37
CA LEU A 491 -5.57 24.73 5.49
C LEU A 491 -4.76 23.47 5.79
N PHE A 492 -5.24 22.63 6.72
CA PHE A 492 -4.63 21.35 7.04
C PHE A 492 -4.50 20.47 5.79
N CYS A 493 -5.58 20.29 5.04
CA CYS A 493 -5.55 19.53 3.78
C CYS A 493 -4.50 20.10 2.82
N PHE A 494 -4.51 21.42 2.61
CA PHE A 494 -3.55 22.10 1.73
C PHE A 494 -2.10 21.89 2.14
N LEU A 495 -1.78 22.04 3.43
CA LEU A 495 -0.43 21.81 3.96
C LEU A 495 -0.01 20.34 3.85
N MET A 496 -0.94 19.41 4.06
CA MET A 496 -0.66 17.98 3.95
C MET A 496 -0.36 17.55 2.50
N PHE A 497 -1.23 17.88 1.54
CA PHE A 497 -1.07 17.36 0.18
C PHE A 497 -0.04 18.10 -0.67
N LEU A 498 0.29 19.36 -0.35
CA LEU A 498 1.24 20.13 -1.15
C LEU A 498 2.65 20.13 -0.54
N PRO A 499 2.97 20.94 0.50
CA PRO A 499 4.33 20.99 1.02
C PRO A 499 4.78 19.69 1.71
N ILE A 500 3.93 19.05 2.52
CA ILE A 500 4.31 17.82 3.24
C ILE A 500 4.52 16.66 2.28
N LEU A 501 3.61 16.47 1.31
CA LEU A 501 3.76 15.45 0.27
C LEU A 501 5.07 15.59 -0.53
N ILE A 502 5.39 16.82 -0.94
CA ILE A 502 6.67 17.13 -1.61
C ILE A 502 7.82 16.73 -0.69
N ALA A 503 7.78 17.11 0.59
CA ALA A 503 8.87 16.88 1.52
C ALA A 503 9.17 15.40 1.78
N VAL A 504 8.13 14.61 2.10
CA VAL A 504 8.29 13.18 2.43
C VAL A 504 8.81 12.35 1.25
N ASN A 505 8.67 12.86 0.03
CA ASN A 505 9.22 12.25 -1.18
C ASN A 505 10.60 12.82 -1.52
N MET A 506 10.75 14.15 -1.61
CA MET A 506 12.00 14.78 -2.06
C MET A 506 13.19 14.53 -1.13
N ILE A 507 12.96 14.25 0.16
CA ILE A 507 14.04 13.85 1.08
C ILE A 507 14.81 12.62 0.58
N LYS A 508 14.17 11.75 -0.20
CA LYS A 508 14.78 10.52 -0.73
C LYS A 508 15.83 10.80 -1.81
N ASN A 509 15.76 11.98 -2.44
CA ASN A 509 16.79 12.40 -3.38
C ASN A 509 18.13 12.64 -2.69
N LEU A 510 18.14 13.05 -1.41
CA LEU A 510 19.37 13.29 -0.66
C LEU A 510 20.22 12.02 -0.60
N ARG A 511 19.61 10.86 -0.27
CA ARG A 511 20.30 9.56 -0.23
C ARG A 511 20.85 9.15 -1.60
N ALA A 512 20.11 9.44 -2.67
CA ALA A 512 20.56 9.15 -4.02
C ALA A 512 21.77 10.02 -4.41
N TRP A 513 21.72 11.32 -4.11
CA TRP A 513 22.79 12.27 -4.44
C TRP A 513 24.06 12.07 -3.61
N THR A 514 23.94 11.71 -2.32
CA THR A 514 25.10 11.37 -1.50
C THR A 514 25.69 10.02 -1.92
N GLY A 515 24.85 9.03 -2.21
CA GLY A 515 25.28 7.71 -2.70
C GLY A 515 25.99 7.75 -4.05
N SER A 516 25.62 8.68 -4.94
CA SER A 516 26.29 8.90 -6.23
C SER A 516 27.53 9.81 -6.14
N GLY A 517 27.83 10.36 -4.96
CA GLY A 517 28.91 11.35 -4.79
C GLY A 517 28.61 12.72 -5.40
N SER A 518 27.36 12.98 -5.82
CA SER A 518 26.96 14.25 -6.43
C SER A 518 26.80 15.39 -5.41
N MET A 519 26.62 15.06 -4.13
CA MET A 519 26.49 16.03 -3.04
C MET A 519 27.17 15.50 -1.78
N PRO A 520 27.90 16.32 -1.00
CA PRO A 520 28.50 15.88 0.25
C PRO A 520 27.42 15.58 1.30
N ALA A 521 27.70 14.64 2.21
CA ALA A 521 26.76 14.25 3.27
C ALA A 521 26.56 15.34 4.35
N LYS A 522 27.54 16.23 4.51
CA LYS A 522 27.54 17.39 5.41
C LYS A 522 27.91 18.65 4.65
N MET A 523 27.37 19.79 5.08
CA MET A 523 27.66 21.10 4.52
C MET A 523 27.87 22.12 5.63
N ALA A 524 28.89 22.96 5.48
CA ALA A 524 29.18 24.05 6.39
C ALA A 524 28.03 25.06 6.44
N VAL A 525 27.76 25.57 7.64
CA VAL A 525 26.85 26.69 7.84
C VAL A 525 27.56 27.96 7.40
N PRO A 526 26.98 28.78 6.49
CA PRO A 526 27.61 30.02 6.09
C PRO A 526 27.92 30.88 7.31
N PHE A 527 29.16 31.36 7.41
CA PHE A 527 29.64 32.25 8.47
C PHE A 527 29.72 31.65 9.89
N ILE A 528 29.56 30.33 10.04
CA ILE A 528 29.71 29.61 11.32
C ILE A 528 30.61 28.39 11.09
N GLU A 529 31.60 28.15 11.96
CA GLU A 529 32.45 26.95 11.94
C GLU A 529 31.69 25.70 12.46
N TYR A 530 30.56 25.40 11.84
CA TYR A 530 29.73 24.25 12.17
C TYR A 530 29.17 23.62 10.90
N GLU A 531 29.12 22.29 10.87
CA GLU A 531 28.56 21.54 9.74
C GLU A 531 27.24 20.90 10.11
N LEU A 532 26.26 21.02 9.22
CA LEU A 532 25.00 20.32 9.33
C LEU A 532 24.92 19.20 8.32
N SER A 533 24.24 18.11 8.70
CA SER A 533 23.91 17.06 7.74
C SER A 533 22.99 17.59 6.65
N LEU A 534 23.08 17.02 5.45
CA LEU A 534 22.20 17.38 4.34
C LEU A 534 20.71 17.19 4.69
N THR A 535 20.39 16.16 5.47
CA THR A 535 19.05 15.90 6.00
C THR A 535 18.59 17.02 6.93
N THR A 536 19.48 17.54 7.78
CA THR A 536 19.17 18.66 8.68
C THR A 536 18.85 19.93 7.87
N TRP A 537 19.66 20.24 6.86
CA TRP A 537 19.39 21.36 5.94
C TRP A 537 18.02 21.23 5.27
N PHE A 538 17.69 20.04 4.79
CA PHE A 538 16.39 19.78 4.17
C PHE A 538 15.23 20.06 5.13
N TYR A 539 15.31 19.57 6.38
CA TYR A 539 14.27 19.83 7.38
C TYR A 539 14.18 21.30 7.79
N LEU A 540 15.30 22.04 7.84
CA LEU A 540 15.29 23.49 8.09
C LEU A 540 14.58 24.25 6.96
N CYS A 541 14.89 23.93 5.70
CA CYS A 541 14.20 24.51 4.54
C CYS A 541 12.70 24.17 4.54
N LEU A 542 12.36 22.93 4.88
CA LEU A 542 10.96 22.50 5.02
C LEU A 542 10.24 23.28 6.13
N ALA A 543 10.85 23.40 7.30
CA ALA A 543 10.30 24.15 8.42
C ALA A 543 10.06 25.62 8.03
N ALA A 544 11.03 26.26 7.37
CA ALA A 544 10.88 27.62 6.85
C ALA A 544 9.72 27.73 5.84
N MET A 545 9.58 26.77 4.93
CA MET A 545 8.47 26.73 3.96
C MET A 545 7.11 26.57 4.66
N VAL A 546 6.98 25.64 5.61
CA VAL A 546 5.74 25.41 6.36
C VAL A 546 5.38 26.61 7.21
N LEU A 547 6.35 27.22 7.90
CA LEU A 547 6.15 28.45 8.69
C LEU A 547 5.74 29.62 7.80
N GLY A 548 6.39 29.80 6.65
CA GLY A 548 6.03 30.83 5.68
C GLY A 548 4.61 30.67 5.13
N LEU A 549 4.23 29.45 4.73
CA LEU A 549 2.87 29.14 4.27
C LEU A 549 1.83 29.28 5.39
N GLY A 550 2.16 28.86 6.61
CA GLY A 550 1.31 29.03 7.79
C GLY A 550 1.09 30.51 8.14
N ALA A 551 2.16 31.32 8.09
CA ALA A 551 2.07 32.76 8.27
C ALA A 551 1.20 33.40 7.18
N LEU A 552 1.38 33.03 5.91
CA LEU A 552 0.54 33.50 4.81
C LEU A 552 -0.94 33.13 5.02
N ALA A 553 -1.22 31.92 5.49
CA ALA A 553 -2.59 31.50 5.79
C ALA A 553 -3.20 32.30 6.95
N TRP A 554 -2.43 32.54 8.02
CA TRP A 554 -2.86 33.38 9.14
C TRP A 554 -3.10 34.84 8.72
N ILE A 555 -2.22 35.41 7.91
CA ILE A 555 -2.39 36.75 7.33
C ILE A 555 -3.64 36.77 6.44
N HIS A 556 -3.85 35.77 5.58
CA HIS A 556 -5.04 35.68 4.73
C HIS A 556 -6.33 35.61 5.53
N ALA A 557 -6.36 34.86 6.64
CA ALA A 557 -7.51 34.78 7.53
C ALA A 557 -7.88 36.15 8.14
N LYS A 558 -6.92 37.06 8.29
CA LYS A 558 -7.12 38.41 8.84
C LYS A 558 -7.34 39.49 7.78
N TRP A 559 -6.64 39.42 6.65
CA TRP A 559 -6.49 40.53 5.70
C TRP A 559 -6.84 40.17 4.23
N ARG A 560 -7.39 38.98 3.96
CA ARG A 560 -7.77 38.48 2.63
C ARG A 560 -6.73 38.79 1.53
N ILE A 561 -5.62 38.05 1.52
CA ILE A 561 -4.59 38.12 0.46
C ILE A 561 -5.16 37.72 -0.91
N ARG A 562 -4.90 38.52 -1.95
CA ARG A 562 -5.37 38.32 -3.33
C ARG A 562 -5.05 36.94 -3.93
N PHE A 563 -3.91 36.36 -3.56
CA PHE A 563 -3.48 35.03 -4.02
C PHE A 563 -4.48 33.92 -3.66
N PHE A 564 -5.18 34.03 -2.53
CA PHE A 564 -6.14 33.05 -2.05
C PHE A 564 -7.61 33.45 -2.33
N THR A 565 -7.85 34.69 -2.78
CA THR A 565 -9.17 35.14 -3.27
C THR A 565 -9.33 34.91 -4.78
N VAL A 566 -8.35 34.27 -5.44
CA VAL A 566 -8.49 33.83 -6.83
C VAL A 566 -9.58 32.75 -6.90
N GLU A 567 -10.30 32.73 -8.03
CA GLU A 567 -11.24 31.66 -8.35
C GLU A 567 -10.66 30.28 -8.04
N LYS A 568 -11.45 29.44 -7.32
CA LYS A 568 -10.99 28.14 -6.80
C LYS A 568 -10.48 27.21 -7.90
N MET A 569 -11.01 27.34 -9.11
CA MET A 569 -10.52 26.64 -10.30
C MET A 569 -9.03 26.92 -10.54
N ILE A 570 -8.66 28.20 -10.61
CA ILE A 570 -7.27 28.61 -10.86
C ILE A 570 -6.36 28.16 -9.70
N ALA A 571 -6.85 28.24 -8.46
CA ALA A 571 -6.10 27.76 -7.30
C ALA A 571 -5.80 26.25 -7.40
N GLY A 572 -6.80 25.44 -7.77
CA GLY A 572 -6.64 24.00 -7.97
C GLY A 572 -5.70 23.65 -9.14
N GLN A 573 -5.82 24.35 -10.28
CA GLN A 573 -4.91 24.18 -11.43
C GLN A 573 -3.45 24.48 -11.05
N ARG A 574 -3.21 25.58 -10.32
CA ARG A 574 -1.87 25.93 -9.82
C ARG A 574 -1.32 24.85 -8.91
N CYS A 575 -2.13 24.34 -7.97
CA CYS A 575 -1.69 23.28 -7.07
C CYS A 575 -1.31 22.01 -7.84
N LEU A 576 -2.11 21.62 -8.84
CA LEU A 576 -1.80 20.48 -9.71
C LEU A 576 -0.49 20.69 -10.47
N LEU A 577 -0.29 21.86 -11.09
CA LEU A 577 0.90 22.15 -11.89
C LEU A 577 2.17 22.23 -11.03
N ILE A 578 2.10 22.85 -9.85
CA ILE A 578 3.21 22.90 -8.89
C ILE A 578 3.58 21.48 -8.48
N LEU A 579 2.59 20.69 -8.05
CA LEU A 579 2.83 19.32 -7.61
C LEU A 579 3.42 18.48 -8.75
N LEU A 580 2.85 18.55 -9.95
CA LEU A 580 3.35 17.86 -11.14
C LEU A 580 4.81 18.20 -11.41
N TRP A 581 5.12 19.48 -11.62
CA TRP A 581 6.44 19.87 -12.10
C TRP A 581 7.54 19.77 -11.03
N VAL A 582 7.22 19.93 -9.75
CA VAL A 582 8.18 19.67 -8.66
C VAL A 582 8.62 18.20 -8.68
N PHE A 583 7.68 17.27 -8.84
CA PHE A 583 8.02 15.85 -8.89
C PHE A 583 8.74 15.47 -10.19
N ILE A 584 8.34 16.02 -11.34
CA ILE A 584 9.03 15.76 -12.62
C ILE A 584 10.48 16.27 -12.58
N VAL A 585 10.69 17.52 -12.16
CA VAL A 585 12.03 18.11 -12.05
C VAL A 585 12.84 17.40 -10.97
N GLY A 586 12.23 17.09 -9.81
CA GLY A 586 12.88 16.36 -8.74
C GLY A 586 13.30 14.96 -9.16
N ASN A 587 12.48 14.26 -9.95
CA ASN A 587 12.79 12.92 -10.45
C ASN A 587 13.91 12.96 -11.48
N PHE A 588 13.82 13.91 -12.41
CA PHE A 588 14.87 14.14 -13.40
C PHE A 588 16.21 14.50 -12.73
N ALA A 589 16.20 15.43 -11.77
CA ALA A 589 17.40 15.82 -11.01
C ALA A 589 18.03 14.65 -10.24
N ARG A 590 17.21 13.71 -9.77
CA ARG A 590 17.70 12.46 -9.17
C ARG A 590 18.33 11.53 -10.22
N ALA A 591 17.77 11.47 -11.42
CA ALA A 591 18.24 10.58 -12.49
C ALA A 591 19.53 11.07 -13.17
N ILE A 592 19.83 12.37 -13.15
CA ILE A 592 20.98 12.99 -13.84
C ILE A 592 22.33 12.27 -13.59
N PRO A 593 22.75 11.97 -12.35
CA PRO A 593 24.07 11.37 -12.11
C PRO A 593 24.28 9.99 -12.76
N GLY A 594 23.20 9.26 -13.04
CA GLY A 594 23.23 7.91 -13.62
C GLY A 594 22.40 7.78 -14.90
N PHE A 595 22.23 8.87 -15.64
CA PHE A 595 21.36 8.89 -16.82
C PHE A 595 21.95 8.05 -17.97
N ASN A 596 21.15 7.16 -18.56
CA ASN A 596 21.52 6.34 -19.71
C ASN A 596 20.36 6.23 -20.72
N ALA A 597 20.63 5.73 -21.92
CA ALA A 597 19.64 5.64 -23.00
C ALA A 597 18.38 4.85 -22.61
N GLY A 598 18.49 3.81 -21.76
CA GLY A 598 17.34 3.03 -21.28
C GLY A 598 16.39 3.82 -20.38
N ARG A 599 16.84 4.94 -19.78
CA ARG A 599 15.97 5.84 -19.02
C ARG A 599 15.15 6.78 -19.90
N LEU A 600 15.44 6.91 -21.20
CA LEU A 600 14.69 7.80 -22.09
C LEU A 600 13.22 7.38 -22.21
N ILE A 601 12.92 6.09 -22.24
CA ILE A 601 11.54 5.58 -22.27
C ILE A 601 10.80 5.94 -20.97
N THR A 602 11.46 5.84 -19.82
CA THR A 602 10.84 6.18 -18.53
C THR A 602 10.71 7.68 -18.35
N GLU A 603 11.83 8.40 -18.34
CA GLU A 603 11.89 9.83 -18.03
C GLU A 603 11.29 10.68 -19.16
N GLY A 604 11.55 10.33 -20.43
CA GLY A 604 11.02 11.06 -21.58
C GLY A 604 9.51 10.92 -21.73
N THR A 605 8.95 9.71 -21.56
CA THR A 605 7.49 9.50 -21.59
C THR A 605 6.81 10.24 -20.45
N VAL A 606 7.37 10.17 -19.23
CA VAL A 606 6.87 10.91 -18.07
C VAL A 606 6.86 12.43 -18.32
N TYR A 607 7.91 12.97 -18.95
CA TYR A 607 8.01 14.39 -19.29
C TYR A 607 6.97 14.82 -20.34
N LEU A 608 6.81 14.05 -21.44
CA LEU A 608 5.82 14.32 -22.47
C LEU A 608 4.39 14.25 -21.91
N ASN A 609 4.12 13.25 -21.09
CA ASN A 609 2.85 13.09 -20.40
C ASN A 609 2.57 14.27 -19.46
N ALA A 610 3.58 14.81 -18.76
CA ALA A 610 3.43 15.99 -17.92
C ALA A 610 3.07 17.26 -18.71
N ILE A 611 3.67 17.45 -19.90
CA ILE A 611 3.30 18.54 -20.82
C ILE A 611 1.85 18.37 -21.27
N LEU A 612 1.48 17.17 -21.74
CA LEU A 612 0.13 16.88 -22.19
C LEU A 612 -0.90 17.09 -21.07
N LEU A 613 -0.63 16.60 -19.86
CA LEU A 613 -1.49 16.82 -18.70
C LEU A 613 -1.66 18.31 -18.37
N SER A 614 -0.57 19.08 -18.44
CA SER A 614 -0.60 20.53 -18.21
C SER A 614 -1.55 21.22 -19.20
N VAL A 615 -1.46 20.87 -20.49
CA VAL A 615 -2.36 21.40 -21.54
C VAL A 615 -3.81 20.95 -21.29
N LEU A 616 -4.04 19.67 -21.04
CA LEU A 616 -5.39 19.13 -20.82
C LEU A 616 -6.06 19.77 -19.62
N VAL A 617 -5.35 19.92 -18.49
CA VAL A 617 -5.93 20.55 -17.30
C VAL A 617 -6.20 22.04 -17.54
N LEU A 618 -5.34 22.76 -18.25
CA LEU A 618 -5.58 24.18 -18.55
C LEU A 618 -6.74 24.42 -19.53
N VAL A 619 -6.88 23.57 -20.56
CA VAL A 619 -7.90 23.72 -21.62
C VAL A 619 -9.24 23.11 -21.23
N LEU A 620 -9.24 21.97 -20.55
CA LEU A 620 -10.47 21.25 -20.20
C LEU A 620 -11.09 21.71 -18.88
N SER A 621 -10.38 22.48 -18.07
CA SER A 621 -11.01 23.13 -16.93
C SER A 621 -12.01 24.14 -17.46
N ALA A 622 -13.30 23.90 -17.23
CA ALA A 622 -14.33 24.82 -17.68
C ALA A 622 -15.48 24.88 -16.68
N ASP A 623 -16.32 25.89 -16.90
CA ASP A 623 -17.52 26.18 -16.13
C ASP A 623 -18.51 25.00 -16.05
N SER A 624 -19.42 25.13 -15.08
CA SER A 624 -20.36 24.13 -14.58
C SER A 624 -20.95 23.23 -15.67
N TRP A 625 -20.81 21.92 -15.49
CA TRP A 625 -21.51 20.90 -16.27
C TRP A 625 -22.92 20.69 -15.70
N PRO A 626 -23.98 20.59 -16.54
CA PRO A 626 -25.34 20.40 -16.04
C PRO A 626 -25.46 19.10 -15.22
N ILE A 627 -25.87 19.23 -13.95
CA ILE A 627 -26.13 18.10 -13.07
C ILE A 627 -27.61 17.72 -13.19
N PRO A 628 -27.96 16.43 -13.30
CA PRO A 628 -29.36 16.01 -13.30
C PRO A 628 -30.08 16.49 -12.04
N ALA A 629 -31.31 16.99 -12.21
CA ALA A 629 -32.24 17.25 -11.12
C ALA A 629 -32.41 16.00 -10.25
N GLU A 630 -32.73 16.19 -8.96
CA GLU A 630 -32.73 15.11 -7.97
C GLU A 630 -33.62 13.93 -8.37
N GLU A 631 -34.81 14.20 -8.88
CA GLU A 631 -35.78 13.21 -9.37
C GLU A 631 -35.25 12.33 -10.53
N HIS A 632 -34.25 12.84 -11.27
CA HIS A 632 -33.65 12.16 -12.43
C HIS A 632 -32.33 11.43 -12.09
N ARG A 633 -31.89 11.44 -10.83
CA ARG A 633 -30.64 10.79 -10.42
C ARG A 633 -30.78 9.28 -10.37
N LYS A 634 -29.79 8.58 -10.92
CA LYS A 634 -29.76 7.11 -10.90
C LYS A 634 -29.41 6.60 -9.49
N PRO A 635 -30.01 5.48 -9.04
CA PRO A 635 -29.66 4.91 -7.75
C PRO A 635 -28.23 4.34 -7.74
N ILE A 636 -27.64 4.29 -6.54
CA ILE A 636 -26.37 3.61 -6.29
C ILE A 636 -26.65 2.10 -6.22
N ARG A 637 -26.20 1.35 -7.24
CA ARG A 637 -26.44 -0.09 -7.37
C ARG A 637 -25.21 -0.89 -6.92
N LEU A 638 -25.04 -1.03 -5.60
CA LEU A 638 -23.92 -1.78 -5.02
C LEU A 638 -23.90 -3.25 -5.46
N ALA A 639 -25.06 -3.90 -5.54
CA ALA A 639 -25.15 -5.29 -6.00
C ALA A 639 -24.57 -5.49 -7.41
N THR A 640 -24.80 -4.54 -8.32
CA THR A 640 -24.24 -4.59 -9.68
C THR A 640 -22.73 -4.38 -9.68
N ALA A 641 -22.22 -3.42 -8.89
CA ALA A 641 -20.78 -3.20 -8.77
C ALA A 641 -20.06 -4.42 -8.15
N PHE A 642 -20.67 -5.03 -7.14
CA PHE A 642 -20.16 -6.25 -6.52
C PHE A 642 -20.22 -7.46 -7.45
N ALA A 643 -21.33 -7.67 -8.17
CA ALA A 643 -21.44 -8.75 -9.16
C ALA A 643 -20.39 -8.60 -10.27
N PHE A 644 -20.16 -7.37 -10.75
CA PHE A 644 -19.10 -7.07 -11.70
C PHE A 644 -17.72 -7.42 -11.13
N LEU A 645 -17.41 -7.01 -9.90
CA LEU A 645 -16.16 -7.38 -9.22
C LEU A 645 -15.98 -8.89 -9.16
N VAL A 646 -16.99 -9.65 -8.72
CA VAL A 646 -16.93 -11.12 -8.61
C VAL A 646 -16.69 -11.75 -9.98
N ALA A 647 -17.41 -11.29 -11.01
CA ALA A 647 -17.20 -11.76 -12.37
C ALA A 647 -15.76 -11.50 -12.85
N CYS A 648 -15.23 -10.30 -12.62
CA CYS A 648 -13.85 -9.97 -12.99
C CYS A 648 -12.82 -10.79 -12.20
N ALA A 649 -13.00 -10.96 -10.89
CA ALA A 649 -12.08 -11.67 -10.02
C ALA A 649 -11.93 -13.15 -10.42
N VAL A 650 -12.97 -13.75 -10.99
CA VAL A 650 -12.93 -15.14 -11.47
C VAL A 650 -12.48 -15.21 -12.93
N CYS A 651 -13.12 -14.45 -13.82
CA CYS A 651 -12.92 -14.61 -15.26
C CYS A 651 -11.59 -14.03 -15.75
N VAL A 652 -11.10 -12.94 -15.17
CA VAL A 652 -9.91 -12.23 -15.69
C VAL A 652 -8.62 -13.00 -15.41
N PRO A 653 -8.32 -13.42 -14.17
CA PRO A 653 -7.14 -14.26 -13.92
C PRO A 653 -7.17 -15.58 -14.69
N TRP A 654 -8.35 -16.20 -14.80
CA TRP A 654 -8.51 -17.44 -15.56
C TRP A 654 -8.24 -17.24 -17.05
N ALA A 655 -8.78 -16.16 -17.65
CA ALA A 655 -8.56 -15.86 -19.06
C ALA A 655 -7.09 -15.53 -19.35
N GLN A 656 -6.43 -14.76 -18.48
CA GLN A 656 -4.99 -14.43 -18.58
C GLN A 656 -4.14 -15.70 -18.49
N TRP A 657 -4.37 -16.54 -17.48
CA TRP A 657 -3.70 -17.82 -17.34
C TRP A 657 -3.89 -18.69 -18.59
N LYS A 658 -5.13 -18.89 -19.05
CA LYS A 658 -5.43 -19.71 -20.22
C LYS A 658 -4.77 -19.16 -21.49
N ALA A 659 -4.77 -17.84 -21.68
CA ALA A 659 -4.12 -17.18 -22.81
C ALA A 659 -2.61 -17.42 -22.78
N THR A 660 -1.94 -17.16 -21.65
CA THR A 660 -0.50 -17.41 -21.49
C THR A 660 -0.17 -18.88 -21.76
N ARG A 661 -0.95 -19.82 -21.20
CA ARG A 661 -0.80 -21.26 -21.42
C ARG A 661 -1.00 -21.68 -22.87
N SER A 662 -1.93 -21.07 -23.58
CA SER A 662 -2.18 -21.40 -24.98
C SER A 662 -1.04 -21.00 -25.93
N ILE A 663 -0.24 -20.00 -25.52
CA ILE A 663 0.89 -19.50 -26.31
C ILE A 663 2.18 -20.22 -25.91
N TYR A 664 2.43 -20.37 -24.60
CA TYR A 664 3.73 -20.78 -24.07
C TYR A 664 3.76 -22.20 -23.47
N GLY A 665 2.61 -22.87 -23.33
CA GLY A 665 2.55 -24.17 -22.67
C GLY A 665 3.10 -24.11 -21.24
N ASP A 666 3.95 -25.08 -20.89
CA ASP A 666 4.66 -25.15 -19.60
C ASP A 666 5.91 -24.28 -19.52
N ALA A 667 6.32 -23.60 -20.59
CA ALA A 667 7.53 -22.79 -20.58
C ALA A 667 7.42 -21.56 -19.66
N HIS A 668 8.54 -21.21 -19.03
CA HIS A 668 8.69 -19.95 -18.30
C HIS A 668 8.68 -18.75 -19.27
N THR A 669 8.04 -17.66 -18.87
CA THR A 669 7.96 -16.43 -19.68
C THR A 669 8.77 -15.30 -19.05
N GLY A 670 9.24 -14.35 -19.86
CA GLY A 670 9.98 -13.16 -19.42
C GLY A 670 11.41 -13.43 -18.91
N LYS A 671 12.11 -12.36 -18.52
CA LYS A 671 13.52 -12.43 -18.07
C LYS A 671 13.72 -12.49 -16.54
N ARG A 672 12.62 -12.45 -15.78
CA ARG A 672 12.66 -12.48 -14.31
C ARG A 672 13.03 -13.87 -13.81
N GLY A 673 13.53 -13.94 -12.57
CA GLY A 673 13.84 -15.20 -11.91
C GLY A 673 12.62 -16.12 -11.79
N ILE A 674 12.87 -17.43 -11.70
CA ILE A 674 11.80 -18.44 -11.59
C ILE A 674 11.28 -18.46 -10.16
N ASN A 675 10.02 -18.08 -9.98
CA ASN A 675 9.29 -18.16 -8.71
C ASN A 675 8.20 -19.24 -8.77
N ILE A 676 8.08 -20.02 -7.70
CA ILE A 676 7.13 -21.14 -7.60
C ILE A 676 6.46 -21.10 -6.22
N ARG A 677 5.10 -21.16 -6.20
CA ARG A 677 4.33 -21.13 -4.93
C ARG A 677 4.08 -22.52 -4.34
N TRP A 678 3.89 -23.52 -5.20
CA TRP A 678 3.41 -24.86 -4.85
C TRP A 678 4.39 -25.96 -5.27
N GLY A 679 4.25 -27.14 -4.68
CA GLY A 679 5.06 -28.32 -5.01
C GLY A 679 6.39 -28.41 -4.23
N PRO A 680 7.27 -29.35 -4.63
CA PRO A 680 8.57 -29.56 -3.98
C PRO A 680 9.51 -28.36 -4.12
N ASN A 681 9.42 -27.67 -5.26
CA ASN A 681 10.26 -26.53 -5.62
C ASN A 681 9.67 -25.17 -5.22
N ALA A 682 8.74 -25.12 -4.26
CA ALA A 682 8.18 -23.87 -3.80
C ALA A 682 9.23 -22.96 -3.12
N ASP A 683 9.17 -21.65 -3.37
CA ASP A 683 10.18 -20.68 -2.92
C ASP A 683 10.37 -20.68 -1.40
N TRP A 684 9.29 -20.81 -0.65
CA TRP A 684 9.31 -20.88 0.82
C TRP A 684 9.88 -22.19 1.38
N LYS A 685 9.97 -23.28 0.58
CA LYS A 685 10.69 -24.52 0.93
C LYS A 685 12.16 -24.47 0.54
N ARG A 686 12.46 -23.71 -0.50
CA ARG A 686 13.80 -23.59 -1.12
C ARG A 686 14.67 -22.57 -0.40
N ALA A 687 14.11 -21.42 -0.08
CA ALA A 687 14.83 -20.29 0.49
C ALA A 687 14.00 -19.62 1.60
N PRO A 688 13.74 -20.30 2.73
CA PRO A 688 13.12 -19.65 3.88
C PRO A 688 14.03 -18.58 4.49
N LEU A 689 13.48 -17.75 5.37
CA LEU A 689 14.26 -16.79 6.15
C LEU A 689 14.96 -17.52 7.29
N LEU A 690 16.29 -17.53 7.24
CA LEU A 690 17.17 -18.20 8.19
C LEU A 690 17.86 -17.17 9.09
N LYS A 691 18.19 -17.57 10.32
CA LYS A 691 19.00 -16.75 11.24
C LYS A 691 20.43 -16.62 10.74
N GLY A 692 21.06 -15.49 11.01
CA GLY A 692 22.42 -15.12 10.59
C GLY A 692 22.59 -14.92 9.08
N ASN A 693 21.51 -14.99 8.30
CA ASN A 693 21.52 -14.79 6.86
C ASN A 693 20.85 -13.46 6.49
N PRO A 694 21.31 -12.76 5.44
CA PRO A 694 20.62 -11.56 4.98
C PRO A 694 19.17 -11.83 4.55
N HIS A 695 18.25 -10.97 4.99
CA HIS A 695 16.89 -10.80 4.52
C HIS A 695 16.93 -10.64 2.99
N ARG A 696 16.14 -11.46 2.30
CA ARG A 696 16.09 -11.47 0.84
C ARG A 696 14.86 -10.78 0.34
#